data_AF-A0AAD2GB33-F1
#
_entry.id   AF-A0AAD2GB33-F1
#
_cell.length_a   1.000
_cell.length_b   1.000
_cell.length_c   1.000
_cell.angle_alpha   90.00
_cell.angle_beta   90.00
_cell.angle_gamma   90.00
#
_symmetry.space_group_name_H-M   'P 1'
#
loop_
_entity.id
_entity.type
_entity.pdbx_description
1 polymer ?
#
loop_
_entity_poly.entity_id
_entity_poly.type
_entity_poly.pdbx_seq_one_letter_code
_entity_poly.pdbx_strand_id
1 'polypeptide(L)'
;MTSFTYDGTEESLSDSGGGGGGGGEDNNGTTIPEDIEQLVIDASVNSLPSRLCFQRYRLQQVIFSADSKLTTIGAESFVGCYVLREMAIPPSVKVIEESVFTYANRLTEVVLSEGLLTIGKGAFSCSGLKSITIPSTVNSIGELAFTECASLTTVVLKEGLLRIEKSAFETCQTLQTINIPSTVEFIDESAFSGCYSLAECSLIPESSALQKISRQLFVSCVALRKIQIPHSVGTIGDRAFQECSGLLEVDLPVGLRLLGIHTFYGCSSLQRIKIPDTVVTMGRFVFARCLALTEVQLSKGLKEIREGTFLECRALSRIDIPSSVVVIGPSTFDCCDSLEEVNLPDGLTTIGENAFAYCRSLERIHIPKTVTEVEQKAFFECTSLREVNPLERLQEIGPEVFKNCHALQRIQMASSDLVQVIEKYTFGSCKQLVEATLPEGLKEIASYCFFQCTLLQEMELPTTVETIGACAFMNCKSLRHVALPNGITIIDTKAFSQCQALLRVKIPPSVETIRSATFSRCSSLVQVDLCRGLKRIEASAFSRCSSLVRIEIPSTVTSIKKFAFLQCKALVSFVIPNDTVEFAFALDNELVSVTRPNESVAKIGHGAFQKAPCLVNIEFPPSMNGKIKDDCLQGCDMLEAEYGPNPVHQVSGRFDGYPVHRKCYHCSVTTADDLRQAIAASSRKWDGSSRKQLCDLFGMTPFHVLLSSVGPNRDLLSVLCEEYPGYALGWKDKLGNRALDYLIGNWGATSSKSLIQCALQKWTMDRLASWNRESAMVQMSSQMNLIETENDMERRDRLLQDLFVVMEGHERVEAISVLELWLWKMGLLASTMGTNDDSKQLPPMDRESCRAKCGVSFVVPNVVDFLLGHGQISTTTTT
;
A
#
# COMPACT_ATOMS: atom_id res chain seq x y z
N MET A 1 -25.29 13.85 -58.49
CA MET A 1 -24.51 12.64 -58.25
C MET A 1 -23.74 12.30 -59.50
N THR A 2 -22.42 12.29 -59.38
CA THR A 2 -21.53 11.59 -60.31
C THR A 2 -21.86 10.10 -60.23
N SER A 3 -22.25 9.50 -61.36
CA SER A 3 -22.68 8.11 -61.44
C SER A 3 -21.73 7.31 -62.31
N PHE A 4 -21.42 6.08 -61.90
CA PHE A 4 -20.61 5.12 -62.65
C PHE A 4 -21.31 3.77 -62.72
N THR A 5 -21.30 3.12 -63.88
CA THR A 5 -21.87 1.77 -64.07
C THR A 5 -20.74 0.75 -64.14
N TYR A 6 -20.79 -0.26 -63.28
CA TYR A 6 -19.86 -1.38 -63.27
C TYR A 6 -20.49 -2.59 -63.99
N ASP A 7 -19.85 -3.03 -65.07
CA ASP A 7 -20.33 -4.10 -65.98
C ASP A 7 -19.59 -5.44 -65.82
N GLY A 8 -18.64 -5.52 -64.88
CA GLY A 8 -17.88 -6.73 -64.56
C GLY A 8 -16.61 -6.94 -65.38
N THR A 9 -16.19 -5.98 -66.21
CA THR A 9 -14.95 -6.07 -66.98
C THR A 9 -13.71 -5.79 -66.10
N GLU A 10 -12.70 -6.68 -66.14
CA GLU A 10 -11.44 -6.55 -65.35
C GLU A 10 -10.64 -5.28 -65.66
N GLU A 11 -10.83 -4.68 -66.85
CA GLU A 11 -10.20 -3.41 -67.26
C GLU A 11 -10.59 -2.21 -66.38
N SER A 12 -11.60 -2.36 -65.51
CA SER A 12 -12.07 -1.32 -64.58
C SER A 12 -11.42 -1.34 -63.19
N LEU A 13 -10.54 -2.30 -62.91
CA LEU A 13 -10.02 -2.60 -61.57
C LEU A 13 -8.50 -2.44 -61.45
N SER A 14 -7.86 -1.48 -62.15
CA SER A 14 -6.44 -1.21 -61.92
C SER A 14 -6.23 -0.40 -60.64
N ASP A 15 -5.58 -1.05 -59.70
CA ASP A 15 -5.11 -0.60 -58.39
C ASP A 15 -4.29 0.71 -58.48
N SER A 16 -4.79 1.80 -57.90
CA SER A 16 -3.99 3.00 -57.61
C SER A 16 -3.92 3.19 -56.09
N GLY A 17 -3.18 2.29 -55.44
CA GLY A 17 -2.97 2.27 -53.98
C GLY A 17 -1.54 1.94 -53.55
N GLY A 18 -0.53 2.66 -54.06
CA GLY A 18 0.72 2.94 -53.32
C GLY A 18 1.90 1.97 -53.42
N GLY A 19 2.81 2.25 -54.36
CA GLY A 19 4.20 1.76 -54.36
C GLY A 19 5.02 2.57 -55.37
N GLY A 20 5.94 3.41 -54.88
CA GLY A 20 6.64 4.39 -55.72
C GLY A 20 7.51 3.79 -56.84
N GLY A 21 7.55 4.51 -57.96
CA GLY A 21 8.70 4.52 -58.88
C GLY A 21 8.43 4.03 -60.30
N GLY A 22 8.58 4.94 -61.27
CA GLY A 22 8.91 4.61 -62.66
C GLY A 22 7.76 4.79 -63.65
N GLY A 23 7.82 5.86 -64.44
CA GLY A 23 6.86 6.14 -65.50
C GLY A 23 7.08 5.31 -66.76
N GLY A 24 6.01 5.21 -67.56
CA GLY A 24 6.03 4.78 -68.95
C GLY A 24 4.83 3.94 -69.33
N GLU A 25 4.05 4.49 -70.26
CA GLU A 25 3.07 3.84 -71.15
C GLU A 25 1.58 3.88 -70.77
N ASP A 26 0.85 4.43 -71.74
CA ASP A 26 -0.58 4.69 -71.80
C ASP A 26 -1.40 3.39 -71.70
N ASN A 27 -2.18 3.24 -70.63
CA ASN A 27 -3.27 2.27 -70.56
C ASN A 27 -4.60 3.01 -70.48
N ASN A 28 -5.38 2.91 -71.57
CA ASN A 28 -6.76 3.36 -71.70
C ASN A 28 -7.73 2.40 -70.95
N GLY A 29 -7.46 2.13 -69.67
CA GLY A 29 -8.35 1.37 -68.79
C GLY A 29 -9.22 2.32 -67.98
N THR A 30 -10.54 2.19 -68.07
CA THR A 30 -11.52 2.99 -67.31
C THR A 30 -11.46 2.65 -65.82
N THR A 31 -10.58 3.29 -65.07
CA THR A 31 -10.55 3.23 -63.60
C THR A 31 -11.84 3.80 -63.00
N ILE A 32 -12.39 3.14 -61.97
CA ILE A 32 -13.56 3.63 -61.22
C ILE A 32 -13.23 5.03 -60.66
N PRO A 33 -13.96 6.10 -61.04
CA PRO A 33 -13.61 7.46 -60.66
C PRO A 33 -13.55 7.65 -59.14
N GLU A 34 -12.62 8.47 -58.66
CA GLU A 34 -12.44 8.71 -57.21
C GLU A 34 -13.60 9.51 -56.58
N ASP A 35 -14.28 10.31 -57.38
CA ASP A 35 -15.31 11.25 -56.96
C ASP A 35 -16.75 10.76 -57.21
N ILE A 36 -16.95 9.46 -57.46
CA ILE A 36 -18.28 8.90 -57.65
C ILE A 36 -19.14 9.05 -56.39
N GLU A 37 -20.38 9.49 -56.59
CA GLU A 37 -21.41 9.56 -55.55
C GLU A 37 -22.42 8.41 -55.69
N GLN A 38 -22.54 7.81 -56.87
CA GLN A 38 -23.48 6.74 -57.18
C GLN A 38 -22.81 5.62 -58.00
N LEU A 39 -22.98 4.38 -57.59
CA LEU A 39 -22.50 3.19 -58.29
C LEU A 39 -23.71 2.35 -58.76
N VAL A 40 -23.78 2.05 -60.06
CA VAL A 40 -24.79 1.16 -60.64
C VAL A 40 -24.11 -0.15 -61.02
N ILE A 41 -24.63 -1.27 -60.52
CA ILE A 41 -24.13 -2.61 -60.85
C ILE A 41 -25.03 -3.22 -61.94
N ASP A 42 -24.44 -3.49 -63.10
CA ASP A 42 -25.16 -4.04 -64.26
C ASP A 42 -25.68 -5.47 -64.02
N ALA A 43 -26.69 -5.87 -64.79
CA ALA A 43 -27.28 -7.21 -64.73
C ALA A 43 -26.31 -8.32 -65.20
N SER A 44 -25.26 -7.98 -65.93
CA SER A 44 -24.19 -8.90 -66.36
C SER A 44 -23.31 -9.40 -65.21
N VAL A 45 -23.27 -8.68 -64.08
CA VAL A 45 -22.32 -8.92 -62.98
C VAL A 45 -22.80 -10.08 -62.10
N ASN A 46 -22.02 -11.15 -62.05
CA ASN A 46 -22.31 -12.34 -61.23
C ASN A 46 -21.62 -12.32 -59.86
N SER A 47 -20.51 -11.61 -59.71
CA SER A 47 -19.78 -11.43 -58.45
C SER A 47 -19.16 -10.04 -58.40
N LEU A 48 -19.21 -9.38 -57.25
CA LEU A 48 -18.40 -8.19 -57.03
C LEU A 48 -16.97 -8.58 -56.66
N PRO A 49 -15.95 -7.86 -57.15
CA PRO A 49 -14.55 -8.13 -56.85
C PRO A 49 -14.20 -7.83 -55.39
N SER A 50 -13.21 -8.54 -54.88
CA SER A 50 -12.63 -8.32 -53.55
C SER A 50 -11.50 -7.28 -53.57
N ARG A 51 -11.04 -6.80 -52.41
CA ARG A 51 -9.91 -5.85 -52.20
C ARG A 51 -10.24 -4.37 -52.43
N LEU A 52 -11.17 -3.82 -51.65
CA LEU A 52 -11.39 -2.36 -51.57
C LEU A 52 -11.81 -1.70 -52.91
N CYS A 53 -12.27 -2.49 -53.89
CA CYS A 53 -12.52 -2.00 -55.25
C CYS A 53 -13.47 -0.79 -55.31
N PHE A 54 -14.41 -0.69 -54.36
CA PHE A 54 -15.36 0.42 -54.28
C PHE A 54 -15.18 1.29 -53.04
N GLN A 55 -14.02 1.24 -52.37
CA GLN A 55 -13.68 2.16 -51.28
C GLN A 55 -13.62 3.59 -51.82
N ARG A 56 -14.72 4.34 -51.66
CA ARG A 56 -14.86 5.70 -52.17
C ARG A 56 -15.47 6.59 -51.08
N TYR A 57 -14.70 7.57 -50.63
CA TYR A 57 -15.08 8.49 -49.55
C TYR A 57 -16.35 9.32 -49.84
N ARG A 58 -16.76 9.41 -51.11
CA ARG A 58 -17.94 10.16 -51.56
C ARG A 58 -19.11 9.29 -52.01
N LEU A 59 -18.97 7.96 -52.03
CA LEU A 59 -20.03 7.07 -52.50
C LEU A 59 -21.22 7.09 -51.54
N GLN A 60 -22.36 7.59 -52.02
CA GLN A 60 -23.58 7.79 -51.24
C GLN A 60 -24.63 6.71 -51.50
N GLN A 61 -24.63 6.11 -52.70
CA GLN A 61 -25.66 5.15 -53.12
C GLN A 61 -25.09 4.06 -54.03
N VAL A 62 -25.53 2.82 -53.83
CA VAL A 62 -25.30 1.67 -54.74
C VAL A 62 -26.64 1.16 -55.23
N ILE A 63 -26.79 1.01 -56.55
CA ILE A 63 -28.01 0.52 -57.20
C ILE A 63 -27.71 -0.76 -57.96
N PHE A 64 -28.52 -1.79 -57.78
CA PHE A 64 -28.47 -3.02 -58.56
C PHE A 64 -29.56 -3.02 -59.63
N SER A 65 -29.25 -3.50 -60.84
CA SER A 65 -30.25 -3.73 -61.87
C SER A 65 -31.34 -4.71 -61.41
N ALA A 66 -32.59 -4.49 -61.84
CA ALA A 66 -33.75 -5.26 -61.36
C ALA A 66 -33.67 -6.77 -61.66
N ASP A 67 -32.92 -7.15 -62.69
CA ASP A 67 -32.63 -8.51 -63.15
C ASP A 67 -31.22 -8.99 -62.75
N SER A 68 -30.64 -8.40 -61.70
CA SER A 68 -29.31 -8.73 -61.20
C SER A 68 -29.11 -10.24 -60.97
N LYS A 69 -28.03 -10.78 -61.53
CA LYS A 69 -27.59 -12.18 -61.35
C LYS A 69 -26.50 -12.33 -60.29
N LEU A 70 -26.26 -11.28 -59.50
CA LEU A 70 -25.20 -11.22 -58.51
C LEU A 70 -25.41 -12.29 -57.43
N THR A 71 -24.48 -13.23 -57.29
CA THR A 71 -24.54 -14.26 -56.25
C THR A 71 -23.69 -13.93 -55.04
N THR A 72 -22.63 -13.14 -55.20
CA THR A 72 -21.62 -12.89 -54.16
C THR A 72 -21.24 -11.41 -54.13
N ILE A 73 -21.22 -10.83 -52.93
CA ILE A 73 -20.58 -9.53 -52.69
C ILE A 73 -19.19 -9.81 -52.12
N GLY A 74 -18.16 -9.52 -52.93
CA GLY A 74 -16.77 -9.86 -52.64
C GLY A 74 -16.20 -9.15 -51.41
N ALA A 75 -15.23 -9.81 -50.78
CA ALA A 75 -14.56 -9.35 -49.57
C ALA A 75 -14.03 -7.92 -49.67
N GLU A 76 -14.25 -7.13 -48.62
CA GLU A 76 -13.78 -5.74 -48.50
C GLU A 76 -14.29 -4.76 -49.57
N SER A 77 -15.30 -5.14 -50.37
CA SER A 77 -15.72 -4.37 -51.54
C SER A 77 -16.17 -2.93 -51.24
N PHE A 78 -16.81 -2.66 -50.10
CA PHE A 78 -17.33 -1.35 -49.69
C PHE A 78 -16.72 -0.83 -48.37
N VAL A 79 -15.55 -1.32 -47.96
CA VAL A 79 -14.87 -0.85 -46.74
C VAL A 79 -14.65 0.66 -46.80
N GLY A 80 -14.87 1.35 -45.68
CA GLY A 80 -14.60 2.78 -45.56
C GLY A 80 -15.47 3.65 -46.47
N CYS A 81 -16.61 3.14 -46.96
CA CYS A 81 -17.62 3.98 -47.62
C CYS A 81 -18.38 4.81 -46.57
N TYR A 82 -17.70 5.79 -45.98
CA TYR A 82 -18.15 6.54 -44.80
C TYR A 82 -19.45 7.34 -45.00
N VAL A 83 -19.89 7.56 -46.24
CA VAL A 83 -21.09 8.35 -46.58
C VAL A 83 -22.21 7.55 -47.25
N LEU A 84 -22.01 6.25 -47.48
CA LEU A 84 -23.05 5.34 -47.98
C LEU A 84 -24.18 5.28 -46.97
N ARG A 85 -25.44 5.45 -47.40
CA ARG A 85 -26.59 5.62 -46.49
C ARG A 85 -27.49 4.41 -46.36
N GLU A 86 -27.81 3.81 -47.50
CA GLU A 86 -28.77 2.72 -47.60
C GLU A 86 -28.34 1.75 -48.69
N MET A 87 -28.71 0.48 -48.53
CA MET A 87 -28.45 -0.53 -49.53
C MET A 87 -29.49 -1.65 -49.52
N ALA A 88 -30.08 -1.93 -50.68
CA ALA A 88 -30.95 -3.08 -50.87
C ALA A 88 -30.16 -4.20 -51.56
N ILE A 89 -29.92 -5.31 -50.86
CA ILE A 89 -29.19 -6.45 -51.40
C ILE A 89 -30.14 -7.26 -52.30
N PRO A 90 -29.80 -7.49 -53.59
CA PRO A 90 -30.71 -8.15 -54.52
C PRO A 90 -30.96 -9.62 -54.12
N PRO A 91 -32.16 -10.18 -54.41
CA PRO A 91 -32.53 -11.55 -53.99
C PRO A 91 -31.66 -12.68 -54.56
N SER A 92 -30.89 -12.40 -55.61
CA SER A 92 -29.92 -13.33 -56.21
C SER A 92 -28.70 -13.58 -55.32
N VAL A 93 -28.37 -12.66 -54.41
CA VAL A 93 -27.17 -12.75 -53.56
C VAL A 93 -27.35 -13.87 -52.53
N LYS A 94 -26.36 -14.76 -52.51
CA LYS A 94 -26.27 -15.91 -51.59
C LYS A 94 -25.25 -15.70 -50.50
N VAL A 95 -24.20 -14.91 -50.76
CA VAL A 95 -23.08 -14.73 -49.84
C VAL A 95 -22.69 -13.26 -49.77
N ILE A 96 -22.60 -12.73 -48.54
CA ILE A 96 -21.86 -11.51 -48.22
C ILE A 96 -20.55 -11.97 -47.60
N GLU A 97 -19.42 -11.68 -48.25
CA GLU A 97 -18.10 -12.10 -47.79
C GLU A 97 -17.59 -11.24 -46.61
N GLU A 98 -16.31 -11.39 -46.28
CA GLU A 98 -15.71 -10.70 -45.14
C GLU A 98 -15.58 -9.18 -45.35
N SER A 99 -15.78 -8.44 -44.26
CA SER A 99 -15.52 -7.01 -44.14
C SER A 99 -16.18 -6.11 -45.19
N VAL A 100 -17.26 -6.58 -45.84
CA VAL A 100 -17.86 -5.89 -47.00
C VAL A 100 -18.21 -4.43 -46.71
N PHE A 101 -18.85 -4.14 -45.57
CA PHE A 101 -19.31 -2.80 -45.16
C PHE A 101 -18.58 -2.29 -43.92
N THR A 102 -17.35 -2.74 -43.67
CA THR A 102 -16.58 -2.29 -42.51
C THR A 102 -16.35 -0.78 -42.54
N TYR A 103 -16.56 -0.08 -41.42
CA TYR A 103 -16.46 1.38 -41.32
C TYR A 103 -17.43 2.17 -42.21
N ALA A 104 -18.54 1.56 -42.63
CA ALA A 104 -19.64 2.27 -43.29
C ALA A 104 -20.48 3.07 -42.27
N ASN A 105 -19.88 4.08 -41.64
CA ASN A 105 -20.41 4.76 -40.45
C ASN A 105 -21.76 5.48 -40.65
N ARG A 106 -22.16 5.76 -41.91
CA ARG A 106 -23.44 6.38 -42.26
C ARG A 106 -24.45 5.42 -42.88
N LEU A 107 -24.10 4.14 -43.02
CA LEU A 107 -24.98 3.11 -43.56
C LEU A 107 -26.02 2.77 -42.50
N THR A 108 -27.19 3.40 -42.56
CA THR A 108 -28.22 3.28 -41.53
C THR A 108 -29.18 2.12 -41.76
N GLU A 109 -29.34 1.71 -43.02
CA GLU A 109 -30.31 0.68 -43.43
C GLU A 109 -29.70 -0.24 -44.49
N VAL A 110 -29.82 -1.55 -44.26
CA VAL A 110 -29.50 -2.58 -45.23
C VAL A 110 -30.65 -3.58 -45.28
N VAL A 111 -31.23 -3.75 -46.48
CA VAL A 111 -32.30 -4.73 -46.71
C VAL A 111 -31.66 -6.03 -47.20
N LEU A 112 -31.69 -7.06 -46.36
CA LEU A 112 -31.27 -8.42 -46.70
C LEU A 112 -32.47 -9.19 -47.28
N SER A 113 -32.26 -9.88 -48.41
CA SER A 113 -33.30 -10.64 -49.09
C SER A 113 -33.31 -12.12 -48.70
N GLU A 114 -34.49 -12.77 -48.74
CA GLU A 114 -34.58 -14.22 -48.59
C GLU A 114 -33.79 -14.91 -49.72
N GLY A 115 -33.05 -15.96 -49.36
CA GLY A 115 -32.11 -16.64 -50.23
C GLY A 115 -30.65 -16.38 -49.88
N LEU A 116 -30.34 -15.36 -49.06
CA LEU A 116 -29.02 -15.15 -48.47
C LEU A 116 -28.70 -16.30 -47.49
N LEU A 117 -27.52 -16.91 -47.63
CA LEU A 117 -27.11 -18.09 -46.85
C LEU A 117 -26.16 -17.74 -45.70
N THR A 118 -25.23 -16.81 -45.93
CA THR A 118 -24.17 -16.49 -44.96
C THR A 118 -23.87 -14.99 -44.92
N ILE A 119 -23.52 -14.52 -43.72
CA ILE A 119 -22.94 -13.19 -43.48
C ILE A 119 -21.50 -13.41 -43.01
N GLY A 120 -20.55 -12.91 -43.78
CA GLY A 120 -19.12 -13.11 -43.57
C GLY A 120 -18.55 -12.41 -42.33
N LYS A 121 -17.30 -12.74 -42.01
CA LYS A 121 -16.55 -12.15 -40.89
C LYS A 121 -16.47 -10.63 -41.03
N GLY A 122 -16.81 -9.87 -40.00
CA GLY A 122 -16.70 -8.41 -40.02
C GLY A 122 -17.60 -7.70 -41.03
N ALA A 123 -18.55 -8.39 -41.69
CA ALA A 123 -19.26 -7.87 -42.87
C ALA A 123 -19.92 -6.50 -42.68
N PHE A 124 -20.35 -6.14 -41.47
CA PHE A 124 -20.96 -4.86 -41.11
C PHE A 124 -20.26 -4.19 -39.92
N SER A 125 -19.01 -4.55 -39.62
CA SER A 125 -18.29 -4.02 -38.45
C SER A 125 -18.16 -2.50 -38.50
N CYS A 126 -18.35 -1.84 -37.35
CA CYS A 126 -18.31 -0.39 -37.21
C CYS A 126 -19.28 0.36 -38.16
N SER A 127 -20.38 -0.27 -38.60
CA SER A 127 -21.38 0.38 -39.46
C SER A 127 -22.36 1.26 -38.67
N GLY A 128 -23.00 2.19 -39.38
CA GLY A 128 -24.03 3.09 -38.83
C GLY A 128 -25.42 2.47 -38.69
N LEU A 129 -25.54 1.14 -38.79
CA LEU A 129 -26.82 0.44 -38.87
C LEU A 129 -27.68 0.73 -37.63
N LYS A 130 -28.95 1.04 -37.84
CA LYS A 130 -29.92 1.26 -36.75
C LYS A 130 -30.70 0.01 -36.39
N SER A 131 -31.01 -0.79 -37.40
CA SER A 131 -31.75 -2.04 -37.28
C SER A 131 -31.35 -2.99 -38.41
N ILE A 132 -31.40 -4.29 -38.16
CA ILE A 132 -31.25 -5.29 -39.22
C ILE A 132 -32.16 -6.49 -38.98
N THR A 133 -32.71 -7.03 -40.08
CA THR A 133 -33.47 -8.29 -40.07
C THR A 133 -32.66 -9.35 -40.80
N ILE A 134 -32.29 -10.41 -40.08
CA ILE A 134 -31.58 -11.56 -40.63
C ILE A 134 -32.63 -12.53 -41.22
N PRO A 135 -32.62 -12.80 -42.54
CA PRO A 135 -33.63 -13.63 -43.19
C PRO A 135 -33.53 -15.11 -42.77
N SER A 136 -34.60 -15.87 -42.99
CA SER A 136 -34.72 -17.26 -42.50
C SER A 136 -33.75 -18.24 -43.18
N THR A 137 -33.23 -17.86 -44.34
CA THR A 137 -32.26 -18.65 -45.09
C THR A 137 -30.83 -18.52 -44.60
N VAL A 138 -30.52 -17.56 -43.71
CA VAL A 138 -29.17 -17.38 -43.16
C VAL A 138 -28.92 -18.41 -42.08
N ASN A 139 -27.92 -19.26 -42.28
CA ASN A 139 -27.60 -20.32 -41.33
C ASN A 139 -26.55 -19.90 -40.28
N SER A 140 -25.75 -18.86 -40.57
CA SER A 140 -24.66 -18.41 -39.70
C SER A 140 -24.38 -16.92 -39.83
N ILE A 141 -24.09 -16.29 -38.69
CA ILE A 141 -23.55 -14.93 -38.60
C ILE A 141 -22.07 -15.03 -38.24
N GLY A 142 -21.21 -14.54 -39.13
CA GLY A 142 -19.76 -14.64 -39.03
C GLY A 142 -19.14 -13.89 -37.84
N GLU A 143 -17.89 -14.24 -37.55
CA GLU A 143 -17.09 -13.61 -36.49
C GLU A 143 -17.05 -12.08 -36.70
N LEU A 144 -17.24 -11.31 -35.64
CA LEU A 144 -17.23 -9.85 -35.67
C LEU A 144 -18.24 -9.18 -36.63
N ALA A 145 -19.22 -9.92 -37.17
CA ALA A 145 -20.06 -9.44 -38.28
C ALA A 145 -20.72 -8.07 -38.03
N PHE A 146 -21.15 -7.78 -36.81
CA PHE A 146 -21.78 -6.52 -36.38
C PHE A 146 -21.03 -5.86 -35.20
N THR A 147 -19.75 -6.17 -34.99
CA THR A 147 -18.97 -5.56 -33.91
C THR A 147 -18.94 -4.05 -34.04
N GLU A 148 -19.01 -3.35 -32.89
CA GLU A 148 -18.96 -1.89 -32.82
C GLU A 148 -20.03 -1.16 -33.66
N CYS A 149 -21.15 -1.83 -33.97
CA CYS A 149 -22.32 -1.16 -34.56
C CYS A 149 -23.02 -0.31 -33.50
N ALA A 150 -22.42 0.83 -33.14
CA ALA A 150 -22.81 1.64 -31.99
C ALA A 150 -24.24 2.22 -32.09
N SER A 151 -24.81 2.29 -33.30
CA SER A 151 -26.19 2.77 -33.53
C SER A 151 -27.23 1.65 -33.59
N LEU A 152 -26.83 0.38 -33.51
CA LEU A 152 -27.71 -0.77 -33.72
C LEU A 152 -28.59 -0.99 -32.50
N THR A 153 -29.87 -0.64 -32.63
CA THR A 153 -30.84 -0.71 -31.52
C THR A 153 -31.65 -2.01 -31.50
N THR A 154 -31.92 -2.60 -32.67
CA THR A 154 -32.77 -3.79 -32.83
C THR A 154 -32.20 -4.76 -33.85
N VAL A 155 -32.13 -6.04 -33.49
CA VAL A 155 -31.76 -7.13 -34.39
C VAL A 155 -32.89 -8.16 -34.39
N VAL A 156 -33.44 -8.43 -35.56
CA VAL A 156 -34.46 -9.46 -35.74
C VAL A 156 -33.80 -10.71 -36.32
N LEU A 157 -33.67 -11.75 -35.50
CA LEU A 157 -33.17 -13.07 -35.90
C LEU A 157 -34.37 -13.99 -36.20
N LYS A 158 -34.42 -14.59 -37.39
CA LYS A 158 -35.47 -15.54 -37.77
C LYS A 158 -35.05 -16.99 -37.49
N GLU A 159 -36.05 -17.88 -37.39
CA GLU A 159 -35.83 -19.33 -37.37
C GLU A 159 -35.08 -19.79 -38.64
N GLY A 160 -34.17 -20.73 -38.48
CA GLY A 160 -33.24 -21.20 -39.52
C GLY A 160 -31.78 -20.84 -39.23
N LEU A 161 -31.54 -19.84 -38.38
CA LEU A 161 -30.20 -19.51 -37.88
C LEU A 161 -29.69 -20.61 -36.94
N LEU A 162 -28.51 -21.15 -37.22
CA LEU A 162 -27.89 -22.23 -36.44
C LEU A 162 -26.75 -21.72 -35.56
N ARG A 163 -26.00 -20.70 -36.03
CA ARG A 163 -24.73 -20.29 -35.41
C ARG A 163 -24.58 -18.76 -35.34
N ILE A 164 -24.13 -18.28 -34.19
CA ILE A 164 -23.65 -16.91 -33.98
C ILE A 164 -22.19 -17.04 -33.54
N GLU A 165 -21.27 -16.63 -34.42
CA GLU A 165 -19.83 -16.79 -34.19
C GLU A 165 -19.26 -15.72 -33.24
N LYS A 166 -17.97 -15.85 -32.93
CA LYS A 166 -17.26 -15.04 -31.93
C LYS A 166 -17.46 -13.54 -32.14
N SER A 167 -17.76 -12.83 -31.05
CA SER A 167 -17.90 -11.38 -31.02
C SER A 167 -18.87 -10.78 -32.03
N ALA A 168 -19.81 -11.56 -32.60
CA ALA A 168 -20.66 -11.13 -33.70
C ALA A 168 -21.42 -9.81 -33.44
N PHE A 169 -21.84 -9.52 -32.20
CA PHE A 169 -22.49 -8.28 -31.79
C PHE A 169 -21.73 -7.57 -30.66
N GLU A 170 -20.43 -7.84 -30.51
CA GLU A 170 -19.62 -7.22 -29.46
C GLU A 170 -19.65 -5.69 -29.59
N THR A 171 -19.83 -4.99 -28.46
CA THR A 171 -19.91 -3.53 -28.34
C THR A 171 -20.99 -2.86 -29.21
N CYS A 172 -22.10 -3.56 -29.48
CA CYS A 172 -23.34 -2.93 -29.95
C CYS A 172 -24.01 -2.16 -28.80
N GLN A 173 -23.44 -1.00 -28.44
CA GLN A 173 -23.73 -0.30 -27.18
C GLN A 173 -25.20 0.11 -27.00
N THR A 174 -25.93 0.31 -28.09
CA THR A 174 -27.33 0.76 -28.08
C THR A 174 -28.33 -0.38 -28.30
N LEU A 175 -27.87 -1.62 -28.48
CA LEU A 175 -28.73 -2.78 -28.67
C LEU A 175 -29.57 -3.01 -27.41
N GLN A 176 -30.89 -2.90 -27.53
CA GLN A 176 -31.78 -2.92 -26.36
C GLN A 176 -32.35 -4.30 -26.07
N THR A 177 -32.67 -5.04 -27.12
CA THR A 177 -33.28 -6.37 -27.05
C THR A 177 -32.72 -7.27 -28.13
N ILE A 178 -32.57 -8.55 -27.82
CA ILE A 178 -32.31 -9.58 -28.82
C ILE A 178 -33.01 -10.88 -28.43
N ASN A 179 -33.70 -11.46 -29.41
CA ASN A 179 -34.39 -12.74 -29.25
C ASN A 179 -33.62 -13.80 -30.04
N ILE A 180 -33.10 -14.80 -29.33
CA ILE A 180 -32.35 -15.89 -29.94
C ILE A 180 -33.35 -16.97 -30.39
N PRO A 181 -33.42 -17.31 -31.68
CA PRO A 181 -34.38 -18.29 -32.19
C PRO A 181 -34.06 -19.71 -31.72
N SER A 182 -35.07 -20.58 -31.75
CA SER A 182 -34.96 -21.94 -31.20
C SER A 182 -33.96 -22.83 -31.95
N THR A 183 -33.75 -22.56 -33.24
CA THR A 183 -32.79 -23.27 -34.10
C THR A 183 -31.33 -23.00 -33.78
N VAL A 184 -31.00 -22.01 -32.94
CA VAL A 184 -29.60 -21.69 -32.63
C VAL A 184 -29.01 -22.78 -31.73
N GLU A 185 -28.00 -23.47 -32.27
CA GLU A 185 -27.27 -24.54 -31.59
C GLU A 185 -26.01 -24.01 -30.90
N PHE A 186 -25.44 -22.93 -31.44
CA PHE A 186 -24.14 -22.41 -31.01
C PHE A 186 -24.08 -20.88 -31.00
N ILE A 187 -23.65 -20.33 -29.86
CA ILE A 187 -23.29 -18.92 -29.70
C ILE A 187 -21.89 -18.89 -29.11
N ASP A 188 -20.93 -18.33 -29.83
CA ASP A 188 -19.53 -18.37 -29.43
C ASP A 188 -19.16 -17.27 -28.41
N GLU A 189 -17.88 -17.25 -28.02
CA GLU A 189 -17.27 -16.30 -27.09
C GLU A 189 -17.60 -14.84 -27.43
N SER A 190 -17.90 -14.06 -26.38
CA SER A 190 -18.07 -12.60 -26.45
C SER A 190 -19.14 -12.08 -27.42
N ALA A 191 -20.02 -12.93 -27.95
CA ALA A 191 -20.97 -12.53 -29.00
C ALA A 191 -21.83 -11.31 -28.65
N PHE A 192 -22.14 -11.07 -27.36
CA PHE A 192 -22.88 -9.90 -26.87
C PHE A 192 -22.10 -9.09 -25.83
N SER A 193 -20.78 -9.27 -25.73
CA SER A 193 -19.91 -8.50 -24.84
C SER A 193 -20.05 -7.00 -25.10
N GLY A 194 -20.12 -6.16 -24.07
CA GLY A 194 -20.20 -4.70 -24.21
C GLY A 194 -21.52 -4.15 -24.77
N CYS A 195 -22.59 -4.95 -24.86
CA CYS A 195 -23.93 -4.48 -25.20
C CYS A 195 -24.58 -3.75 -24.00
N TYR A 196 -24.10 -2.54 -23.69
CA TYR A 196 -24.44 -1.83 -22.46
C TYR A 196 -25.94 -1.56 -22.27
N SER A 197 -26.70 -1.40 -23.36
CA SER A 197 -28.14 -1.13 -23.32
C SER A 197 -29.03 -2.37 -23.36
N LEU A 198 -28.45 -3.58 -23.42
CA LEU A 198 -29.21 -4.82 -23.56
C LEU A 198 -29.94 -5.13 -22.25
N ALA A 199 -31.23 -4.81 -22.20
CA ALA A 199 -32.04 -4.91 -20.98
C ALA A 199 -32.66 -6.30 -20.80
N GLU A 200 -33.04 -6.93 -21.92
CA GLU A 200 -33.68 -8.23 -21.97
C GLU A 200 -33.06 -9.07 -23.09
N CYS A 201 -32.68 -10.30 -22.77
CA CYS A 201 -32.25 -11.31 -23.72
C CYS A 201 -33.00 -12.62 -23.40
N SER A 202 -33.86 -13.05 -24.33
CA SER A 202 -34.57 -14.31 -24.21
C SER A 202 -33.79 -15.39 -24.97
N LEU A 203 -33.05 -16.22 -24.22
CA LEU A 203 -32.57 -17.51 -24.71
C LEU A 203 -33.72 -18.50 -24.51
N ILE A 204 -34.51 -18.80 -25.55
CA ILE A 204 -35.82 -19.46 -25.42
C ILE A 204 -35.69 -20.83 -24.70
N PRO A 205 -36.35 -21.05 -23.55
CA PRO A 205 -35.94 -22.09 -22.60
C PRO A 205 -36.50 -23.51 -22.82
N GLU A 206 -37.53 -23.71 -23.64
CA GLU A 206 -38.22 -25.02 -23.74
C GLU A 206 -37.81 -25.87 -24.95
N SER A 207 -37.29 -25.27 -26.02
CA SER A 207 -36.94 -25.99 -27.26
C SER A 207 -35.58 -25.62 -27.84
N SER A 208 -34.72 -24.92 -27.07
CA SER A 208 -33.38 -24.55 -27.53
C SER A 208 -32.43 -25.75 -27.53
N ALA A 209 -31.69 -25.90 -28.63
CA ALA A 209 -30.60 -26.86 -28.77
C ALA A 209 -29.30 -26.44 -28.04
N LEU A 210 -29.25 -25.22 -27.47
CA LEU A 210 -28.05 -24.64 -26.88
C LEU A 210 -27.57 -25.41 -25.64
N GLN A 211 -26.41 -26.07 -25.75
CA GLN A 211 -25.86 -26.91 -24.68
C GLN A 211 -25.01 -26.16 -23.65
N LYS A 212 -24.56 -24.94 -24.00
CA LYS A 212 -23.57 -24.18 -23.22
C LYS A 212 -23.78 -22.68 -23.39
N ILE A 213 -23.57 -21.92 -22.31
CA ILE A 213 -23.31 -20.48 -22.36
C ILE A 213 -21.80 -20.27 -22.48
N SER A 214 -21.36 -19.63 -23.57
CA SER A 214 -19.93 -19.46 -23.88
C SER A 214 -19.21 -18.47 -22.97
N ARG A 215 -17.88 -18.47 -23.05
CA ARG A 215 -17.01 -17.56 -22.32
C ARG A 215 -17.36 -16.12 -22.68
N GLN A 216 -17.38 -15.22 -21.70
CA GLN A 216 -17.56 -13.78 -21.88
C GLN A 216 -18.84 -13.35 -22.63
N LEU A 217 -19.86 -14.22 -22.74
CA LEU A 217 -20.99 -14.00 -23.66
C LEU A 217 -21.71 -12.66 -23.48
N PHE A 218 -21.98 -12.27 -22.23
CA PHE A 218 -22.70 -11.04 -21.86
C PHE A 218 -21.85 -10.11 -20.99
N VAL A 219 -20.52 -10.11 -21.12
CA VAL A 219 -19.66 -9.22 -20.31
C VAL A 219 -20.11 -7.78 -20.44
N SER A 220 -20.21 -7.08 -19.31
CA SER A 220 -20.60 -5.67 -19.23
C SER A 220 -21.96 -5.35 -19.87
N CYS A 221 -22.89 -6.31 -19.93
CA CYS A 221 -24.30 -6.03 -20.26
C CYS A 221 -24.99 -5.39 -19.05
N VAL A 222 -24.61 -4.15 -18.74
CA VAL A 222 -24.99 -3.46 -17.48
C VAL A 222 -26.49 -3.24 -17.32
N ALA A 223 -27.24 -3.12 -18.42
CA ALA A 223 -28.70 -2.98 -18.39
C ALA A 223 -29.45 -4.30 -18.20
N LEU A 224 -28.80 -5.46 -18.34
CA LEU A 224 -29.45 -6.77 -18.32
C LEU A 224 -30.02 -7.06 -16.94
N ARG A 225 -31.35 -7.07 -16.81
CA ARG A 225 -32.03 -7.23 -15.51
C ARG A 225 -32.34 -8.67 -15.16
N LYS A 226 -32.69 -9.46 -16.17
CA LYS A 226 -33.08 -10.86 -16.07
C LYS A 226 -32.60 -11.59 -17.29
N ILE A 227 -32.18 -12.83 -17.10
CA ILE A 227 -31.89 -13.75 -18.20
C ILE A 227 -32.57 -15.08 -17.95
N GLN A 228 -33.18 -15.63 -18.99
CA GLN A 228 -33.68 -17.00 -18.98
C GLN A 228 -32.61 -17.89 -19.60
N ILE A 229 -32.19 -18.94 -18.90
CA ILE A 229 -31.19 -19.89 -19.40
C ILE A 229 -31.91 -21.19 -19.77
N PRO A 230 -31.72 -21.74 -20.98
CA PRO A 230 -32.37 -22.98 -21.39
C PRO A 230 -32.04 -24.17 -20.50
N HIS A 231 -33.00 -25.08 -20.31
CA HIS A 231 -32.84 -26.28 -19.47
C HIS A 231 -31.76 -27.25 -19.98
N SER A 232 -31.47 -27.21 -21.28
CA SER A 232 -30.44 -28.00 -21.97
C SER A 232 -29.01 -27.54 -21.65
N VAL A 233 -28.82 -26.35 -21.07
CA VAL A 233 -27.49 -25.83 -20.75
C VAL A 233 -26.88 -26.62 -19.59
N GLY A 234 -25.80 -27.34 -19.88
CA GLY A 234 -25.02 -28.08 -18.88
C GLY A 234 -23.84 -27.30 -18.31
N THR A 235 -23.39 -26.24 -18.99
CA THR A 235 -22.19 -25.47 -18.62
C THR A 235 -22.38 -23.98 -18.87
N ILE A 236 -21.98 -23.15 -17.91
CA ILE A 236 -21.84 -21.70 -18.09
C ILE A 236 -20.35 -21.35 -18.02
N GLY A 237 -19.83 -20.74 -19.09
CA GLY A 237 -18.42 -20.44 -19.25
C GLY A 237 -17.88 -19.33 -18.35
N ASP A 238 -16.56 -19.18 -18.37
CA ASP A 238 -15.86 -18.13 -17.64
C ASP A 238 -16.36 -16.73 -18.04
N ARG A 239 -16.53 -15.85 -17.06
CA ARG A 239 -16.94 -14.45 -17.26
C ARG A 239 -18.26 -14.26 -18.03
N ALA A 240 -19.09 -15.29 -18.16
CA ALA A 240 -20.29 -15.23 -19.02
C ALA A 240 -21.22 -14.04 -18.71
N PHE A 241 -21.33 -13.65 -17.44
CA PHE A 241 -22.13 -12.51 -16.96
C PHE A 241 -21.32 -11.50 -16.16
N GLN A 242 -19.99 -11.45 -16.37
CA GLN A 242 -19.13 -10.52 -15.64
C GLN A 242 -19.59 -9.07 -15.89
N GLU A 243 -19.68 -8.27 -14.82
CA GLU A 243 -20.11 -6.86 -14.83
C GLU A 243 -21.53 -6.63 -15.41
N CYS A 244 -22.39 -7.66 -15.41
CA CYS A 244 -23.84 -7.48 -15.58
C CYS A 244 -24.45 -6.86 -14.31
N SER A 245 -24.09 -5.61 -14.03
CA SER A 245 -24.40 -4.92 -12.77
C SER A 245 -25.88 -4.68 -12.52
N GLY A 246 -26.73 -4.67 -13.57
CA GLY A 246 -28.18 -4.58 -13.48
C GLY A 246 -28.91 -5.90 -13.19
N LEU A 247 -28.20 -7.04 -13.19
CA LEU A 247 -28.80 -8.37 -13.07
C LEU A 247 -29.34 -8.61 -11.65
N LEU A 248 -30.65 -8.78 -11.52
CA LEU A 248 -31.33 -8.90 -10.22
C LEU A 248 -31.49 -10.35 -9.76
N GLU A 249 -31.80 -11.24 -10.69
CA GLU A 249 -32.04 -12.65 -10.47
C GLU A 249 -31.60 -13.48 -11.68
N VAL A 250 -31.19 -14.72 -11.42
CA VAL A 250 -30.81 -15.70 -12.45
C VAL A 250 -31.36 -17.06 -12.05
N ASP A 251 -32.20 -17.62 -12.92
CA ASP A 251 -32.68 -19.00 -12.78
C ASP A 251 -31.68 -19.94 -13.45
N LEU A 252 -30.89 -20.66 -12.65
CA LEU A 252 -29.93 -21.64 -13.14
C LEU A 252 -30.63 -22.95 -13.53
N PRO A 253 -30.29 -23.56 -14.68
CA PRO A 253 -30.97 -24.76 -15.15
C PRO A 253 -30.66 -25.97 -14.28
N VAL A 254 -31.65 -26.85 -14.09
CA VAL A 254 -31.54 -28.04 -13.22
C VAL A 254 -30.45 -29.01 -13.71
N GLY A 255 -30.14 -29.00 -15.01
CA GLY A 255 -29.08 -29.79 -15.65
C GLY A 255 -27.66 -29.23 -15.48
N LEU A 256 -27.48 -28.05 -14.88
CA LEU A 256 -26.18 -27.37 -14.80
C LEU A 256 -25.15 -28.20 -14.02
N ARG A 257 -23.95 -28.38 -14.58
CA ARG A 257 -22.85 -29.13 -13.95
C ARG A 257 -21.68 -28.25 -13.52
N LEU A 258 -21.43 -27.16 -14.26
CA LEU A 258 -20.25 -26.33 -14.09
C LEU A 258 -20.58 -24.84 -14.24
N LEU A 259 -20.08 -24.06 -13.29
CA LEU A 259 -19.97 -22.59 -13.36
C LEU A 259 -18.50 -22.22 -13.56
N GLY A 260 -18.20 -21.43 -14.59
CA GLY A 260 -16.86 -20.96 -14.92
C GLY A 260 -16.27 -19.95 -13.92
N ILE A 261 -15.03 -19.55 -14.16
CA ILE A 261 -14.33 -18.54 -13.36
C ILE A 261 -14.95 -17.17 -13.62
N HIS A 262 -15.18 -16.35 -12.59
CA HIS A 262 -15.77 -15.01 -12.68
C HIS A 262 -17.16 -14.95 -13.33
N THR A 263 -17.94 -16.04 -13.34
CA THR A 263 -19.20 -16.10 -14.10
C THR A 263 -20.18 -14.97 -13.76
N PHE A 264 -20.35 -14.60 -12.49
CA PHE A 264 -21.20 -13.49 -12.03
C PHE A 264 -20.39 -12.39 -11.32
N TYR A 265 -19.08 -12.27 -11.62
CA TYR A 265 -18.23 -11.25 -11.03
C TYR A 265 -18.81 -9.86 -11.30
N GLY A 266 -18.99 -9.02 -10.28
CA GLY A 266 -19.47 -7.65 -10.46
C GLY A 266 -20.96 -7.54 -10.83
N CYS A 267 -21.75 -8.62 -10.71
CA CYS A 267 -23.21 -8.55 -10.75
C CYS A 267 -23.74 -7.87 -9.47
N SER A 268 -23.51 -6.58 -9.35
CA SER A 268 -23.66 -5.82 -8.10
C SER A 268 -25.11 -5.68 -7.62
N SER A 269 -26.10 -5.84 -8.49
CA SER A 269 -27.53 -5.84 -8.13
C SER A 269 -28.10 -7.23 -7.84
N LEU A 270 -27.33 -8.32 -7.99
CA LEU A 270 -27.81 -9.68 -7.78
C LEU A 270 -28.11 -9.89 -6.29
N GLN A 271 -29.37 -10.15 -5.94
CA GLN A 271 -29.80 -10.20 -4.54
C GLN A 271 -29.82 -11.61 -3.97
N ARG A 272 -30.14 -12.59 -4.80
CA ARG A 272 -30.29 -13.99 -4.38
C ARG A 272 -29.93 -14.93 -5.51
N ILE A 273 -29.35 -16.07 -5.15
CA ILE A 273 -29.08 -17.13 -6.11
C ILE A 273 -29.21 -18.52 -5.50
N LYS A 274 -29.79 -19.44 -6.28
CA LYS A 274 -29.87 -20.86 -5.95
C LYS A 274 -29.01 -21.66 -6.91
N ILE A 275 -27.97 -22.28 -6.38
CA ILE A 275 -27.09 -23.18 -7.12
C ILE A 275 -27.73 -24.58 -7.13
N PRO A 276 -28.03 -25.16 -8.30
CA PRO A 276 -28.57 -26.52 -8.39
C PRO A 276 -27.62 -27.56 -7.78
N ASP A 277 -28.17 -28.58 -7.11
CA ASP A 277 -27.39 -29.68 -6.49
C ASP A 277 -26.59 -30.52 -7.51
N THR A 278 -26.91 -30.37 -8.80
CA THR A 278 -26.18 -30.95 -9.93
C THR A 278 -24.84 -30.26 -10.22
N VAL A 279 -24.62 -29.06 -9.70
CA VAL A 279 -23.35 -28.33 -9.81
C VAL A 279 -22.35 -28.94 -8.85
N VAL A 280 -21.31 -29.56 -9.40
CA VAL A 280 -20.22 -30.18 -8.62
C VAL A 280 -18.98 -29.29 -8.58
N THR A 281 -18.83 -28.40 -9.55
CA THR A 281 -17.65 -27.54 -9.70
C THR A 281 -18.09 -26.10 -9.95
N MET A 282 -17.59 -25.18 -9.11
CA MET A 282 -17.66 -23.75 -9.33
C MET A 282 -16.24 -23.21 -9.54
N GLY A 283 -16.07 -22.27 -10.48
CA GLY A 283 -14.83 -21.57 -10.71
C GLY A 283 -14.43 -20.67 -9.53
N ARG A 284 -13.29 -19.98 -9.67
CA ARG A 284 -12.88 -18.94 -8.71
C ARG A 284 -13.65 -17.64 -8.94
N PHE A 285 -13.83 -16.84 -7.91
CA PHE A 285 -14.44 -15.50 -7.99
C PHE A 285 -15.84 -15.46 -8.63
N VAL A 286 -16.64 -16.52 -8.50
CA VAL A 286 -17.94 -16.64 -9.21
C VAL A 286 -18.90 -15.51 -8.84
N PHE A 287 -19.04 -15.17 -7.56
CA PHE A 287 -19.92 -14.12 -7.04
C PHE A 287 -19.14 -12.93 -6.46
N ALA A 288 -17.86 -12.80 -6.77
CA ALA A 288 -17.07 -11.69 -6.25
C ALA A 288 -17.68 -10.36 -6.69
N ARG A 289 -17.76 -9.40 -5.77
CA ARG A 289 -18.36 -8.06 -5.96
C ARG A 289 -19.86 -8.09 -6.30
N CYS A 290 -20.58 -9.15 -5.97
CA CYS A 290 -22.05 -9.13 -5.90
C CYS A 290 -22.51 -8.36 -4.65
N LEU A 291 -22.40 -7.02 -4.71
CA LEU A 291 -22.55 -6.13 -3.55
C LEU A 291 -23.92 -6.22 -2.85
N ALA A 292 -24.99 -6.55 -3.59
CA ALA A 292 -26.35 -6.70 -3.06
C ALA A 292 -26.74 -8.13 -2.68
N LEU A 293 -25.83 -9.11 -2.79
CA LEU A 293 -26.15 -10.53 -2.57
C LEU A 293 -26.40 -10.80 -1.08
N THR A 294 -27.61 -11.21 -0.75
CA THR A 294 -28.07 -11.44 0.64
C THR A 294 -28.42 -12.91 0.92
N GLU A 295 -28.89 -13.65 -0.08
CA GLU A 295 -29.31 -15.06 0.06
C GLU A 295 -28.60 -15.94 -0.97
N VAL A 296 -27.83 -16.93 -0.50
CA VAL A 296 -27.16 -17.91 -1.36
C VAL A 296 -27.52 -19.31 -0.91
N GLN A 297 -28.06 -20.12 -1.83
CA GLN A 297 -28.23 -21.56 -1.62
C GLN A 297 -27.17 -22.31 -2.41
N LEU A 298 -26.15 -22.82 -1.72
CA LEU A 298 -25.05 -23.58 -2.30
C LEU A 298 -25.49 -25.02 -2.65
N SER A 299 -24.83 -25.59 -3.66
CA SER A 299 -25.04 -26.99 -4.04
C SER A 299 -24.52 -27.94 -2.94
N LYS A 300 -25.33 -28.94 -2.59
CA LYS A 300 -24.95 -29.98 -1.60
C LYS A 300 -23.82 -30.89 -2.05
N GLY A 301 -23.43 -30.85 -3.32
CA GLY A 301 -22.37 -31.69 -3.89
C GLY A 301 -20.97 -31.06 -3.85
N LEU A 302 -20.82 -29.81 -3.41
CA LEU A 302 -19.56 -29.07 -3.47
C LEU A 302 -18.51 -29.66 -2.53
N LYS A 303 -17.30 -29.90 -3.06
CA LYS A 303 -16.16 -30.39 -2.26
C LYS A 303 -15.30 -29.28 -1.65
N GLU A 304 -15.27 -28.13 -2.30
CA GLU A 304 -14.51 -26.97 -1.89
C GLU A 304 -15.28 -25.70 -2.29
N ILE A 305 -15.08 -24.62 -1.54
CA ILE A 305 -15.43 -23.28 -2.00
C ILE A 305 -14.13 -22.60 -2.41
N ARG A 306 -14.01 -22.29 -3.70
CA ARG A 306 -12.75 -21.83 -4.28
C ARG A 306 -12.46 -20.37 -3.94
N GLU A 307 -11.21 -20.00 -4.22
CA GLU A 307 -10.66 -18.65 -4.08
C GLU A 307 -11.65 -17.54 -4.49
N GLY A 308 -11.88 -16.61 -3.57
CA GLY A 308 -12.64 -15.38 -3.78
C GLY A 308 -14.10 -15.55 -4.18
N THR A 309 -14.70 -16.74 -3.99
CA THR A 309 -16.06 -17.03 -4.48
C THR A 309 -17.08 -15.95 -4.09
N PHE A 310 -17.02 -15.41 -2.87
CA PHE A 310 -17.89 -14.37 -2.34
C PHE A 310 -17.13 -13.08 -1.94
N LEU A 311 -15.93 -12.85 -2.49
CA LEU A 311 -15.12 -11.66 -2.21
C LEU A 311 -15.96 -10.39 -2.38
N GLU A 312 -15.93 -9.48 -1.41
CA GLU A 312 -16.69 -8.23 -1.40
C GLU A 312 -18.22 -8.38 -1.55
N CYS A 313 -18.81 -9.52 -1.17
CA CYS A 313 -20.27 -9.64 -1.03
C CYS A 313 -20.77 -8.90 0.23
N ARG A 314 -20.70 -7.56 0.19
CA ARG A 314 -20.88 -6.71 1.38
C ARG A 314 -22.25 -6.80 2.05
N ALA A 315 -23.29 -7.22 1.34
CA ALA A 315 -24.64 -7.42 1.88
C ALA A 315 -24.92 -8.84 2.40
N LEU A 316 -24.00 -9.80 2.20
CA LEU A 316 -24.19 -11.18 2.62
C LEU A 316 -24.15 -11.24 4.16
N SER A 317 -25.27 -11.63 4.77
CA SER A 317 -25.41 -11.65 6.24
C SER A 317 -25.25 -13.02 6.86
N ARG A 318 -25.64 -14.07 6.14
CA ARG A 318 -25.52 -15.46 6.58
C ARG A 318 -25.20 -16.37 5.41
N ILE A 319 -24.48 -17.44 5.69
CA ILE A 319 -24.26 -18.50 4.70
C ILE A 319 -24.13 -19.87 5.37
N ASP A 320 -24.82 -20.85 4.78
CA ASP A 320 -24.70 -22.26 5.16
C ASP A 320 -23.73 -22.95 4.21
N ILE A 321 -22.61 -23.43 4.74
CA ILE A 321 -21.62 -24.16 3.96
C ILE A 321 -22.03 -25.64 3.90
N PRO A 322 -22.13 -26.25 2.71
CA PRO A 322 -22.55 -27.65 2.56
C PRO A 322 -21.65 -28.64 3.32
N SER A 323 -22.25 -29.71 3.87
CA SER A 323 -21.54 -30.72 4.66
C SER A 323 -20.45 -31.49 3.91
N SER A 324 -20.45 -31.45 2.57
CA SER A 324 -19.45 -32.10 1.72
C SER A 324 -18.18 -31.26 1.51
N VAL A 325 -18.19 -29.99 1.92
CA VAL A 325 -17.07 -29.06 1.76
C VAL A 325 -15.98 -29.38 2.78
N VAL A 326 -14.75 -29.58 2.30
CA VAL A 326 -13.57 -29.84 3.13
C VAL A 326 -12.61 -28.66 3.20
N VAL A 327 -12.68 -27.72 2.24
CA VAL A 327 -11.79 -26.55 2.15
C VAL A 327 -12.58 -25.29 1.86
N ILE A 328 -12.33 -24.23 2.65
CA ILE A 328 -12.65 -22.84 2.31
C ILE A 328 -11.39 -22.20 1.73
N GLY A 329 -11.44 -21.85 0.44
CA GLY A 329 -10.29 -21.31 -0.26
C GLY A 329 -9.95 -19.86 0.12
N PRO A 330 -8.80 -19.34 -0.38
CA PRO A 330 -8.34 -18.00 -0.05
C PRO A 330 -9.34 -16.90 -0.42
N SER A 331 -9.43 -15.86 0.41
CA SER A 331 -10.28 -14.67 0.22
C SER A 331 -11.77 -14.97 -0.03
N THR A 332 -12.27 -16.16 0.33
CA THR A 332 -13.65 -16.59 -0.02
C THR A 332 -14.71 -15.59 0.41
N PHE A 333 -14.64 -15.07 1.65
CA PHE A 333 -15.55 -14.09 2.25
C PHE A 333 -14.83 -12.79 2.62
N ASP A 334 -13.68 -12.50 2.01
CA ASP A 334 -12.94 -11.27 2.29
C ASP A 334 -13.83 -10.05 1.98
N CYS A 335 -13.83 -9.06 2.89
CA CYS A 335 -14.67 -7.87 2.83
C CYS A 335 -16.20 -8.14 2.76
N CYS A 336 -16.67 -9.27 3.30
CA CYS A 336 -18.10 -9.50 3.55
C CYS A 336 -18.54 -8.77 4.83
N ASP A 337 -18.63 -7.44 4.74
CA ASP A 337 -18.83 -6.55 5.89
C ASP A 337 -20.06 -6.86 6.75
N SER A 338 -21.15 -7.33 6.15
CA SER A 338 -22.41 -7.64 6.85
C SER A 338 -22.52 -9.08 7.35
N LEU A 339 -21.50 -9.92 7.16
CA LEU A 339 -21.57 -11.34 7.49
C LEU A 339 -21.59 -11.53 9.01
N GLU A 340 -22.73 -11.95 9.56
CA GLU A 340 -22.96 -12.11 10.99
C GLU A 340 -22.81 -13.58 11.44
N GLU A 341 -23.20 -14.52 10.58
CA GLU A 341 -23.22 -15.96 10.89
C GLU A 341 -22.72 -16.80 9.71
N VAL A 342 -21.84 -17.77 10.01
CA VAL A 342 -21.33 -18.74 9.06
C VAL A 342 -21.42 -20.13 9.66
N ASN A 343 -22.22 -21.00 9.04
CA ASN A 343 -22.33 -22.40 9.46
C ASN A 343 -21.30 -23.23 8.72
N LEU A 344 -20.15 -23.48 9.37
CA LEU A 344 -19.07 -24.33 8.86
C LEU A 344 -19.40 -25.82 9.05
N PRO A 345 -19.01 -26.70 8.10
CA PRO A 345 -19.35 -28.12 8.17
C PRO A 345 -18.37 -28.91 9.04
N ASP A 346 -18.85 -29.94 9.74
CA ASP A 346 -18.05 -30.80 10.63
C ASP A 346 -16.88 -31.54 9.95
N GLY A 347 -16.84 -31.59 8.62
CA GLY A 347 -15.78 -32.21 7.83
C GLY A 347 -14.69 -31.24 7.35
N LEU A 348 -14.77 -29.95 7.70
CA LEU A 348 -13.85 -28.91 7.24
C LEU A 348 -12.44 -29.14 7.80
N THR A 349 -11.41 -29.11 6.95
CA THR A 349 -10.01 -29.30 7.35
C THR A 349 -9.17 -28.03 7.24
N THR A 350 -9.47 -27.16 6.29
CA THR A 350 -8.63 -25.99 5.95
C THR A 350 -9.46 -24.71 5.79
N ILE A 351 -9.00 -23.63 6.43
CA ILE A 351 -9.48 -22.26 6.24
C ILE A 351 -8.35 -21.46 5.60
N GLY A 352 -8.52 -21.06 4.34
CA GLY A 352 -7.49 -20.43 3.51
C GLY A 352 -7.16 -18.98 3.86
N GLU A 353 -6.10 -18.46 3.23
CA GLU A 353 -5.59 -17.11 3.44
C GLU A 353 -6.69 -16.05 3.26
N ASN A 354 -6.82 -15.10 4.19
CA ASN A 354 -7.84 -14.04 4.15
C ASN A 354 -9.29 -14.54 4.03
N ALA A 355 -9.60 -15.82 4.29
CA ALA A 355 -10.91 -16.41 4.01
C ALA A 355 -12.11 -15.62 4.59
N PHE A 356 -11.95 -15.02 5.77
CA PHE A 356 -12.93 -14.16 6.44
C PHE A 356 -12.35 -12.77 6.77
N ALA A 357 -11.30 -12.32 6.07
CA ALA A 357 -10.72 -11.01 6.34
C ALA A 357 -11.77 -9.89 6.18
N TYR A 358 -11.72 -8.89 7.04
CA TYR A 358 -12.67 -7.77 7.06
C TYR A 358 -14.16 -8.17 7.14
N CYS A 359 -14.50 -9.35 7.68
CA CYS A 359 -15.88 -9.68 8.09
C CYS A 359 -16.25 -8.90 9.36
N ARG A 360 -16.48 -7.59 9.22
CA ARG A 360 -16.59 -6.65 10.35
C ARG A 360 -17.82 -6.87 11.23
N SER A 361 -18.85 -7.55 10.76
CA SER A 361 -20.06 -7.88 11.54
C SER A 361 -20.05 -9.28 12.16
N LEU A 362 -19.04 -10.11 11.87
CA LEU A 362 -18.97 -11.49 12.35
C LEU A 362 -18.71 -11.49 13.86
N GLU A 363 -19.73 -11.81 14.67
CA GLU A 363 -19.60 -11.77 16.12
C GLU A 363 -19.04 -13.06 16.74
N ARG A 364 -19.35 -14.21 16.13
CA ARG A 364 -18.97 -15.54 16.60
C ARG A 364 -18.72 -16.45 15.41
N ILE A 365 -17.76 -17.34 15.55
CA ILE A 365 -17.56 -18.43 14.59
C ILE A 365 -17.27 -19.74 15.30
N HIS A 366 -17.96 -20.80 14.85
CA HIS A 366 -17.69 -22.16 15.30
C HIS A 366 -16.74 -22.85 14.31
N ILE A 367 -15.45 -22.88 14.63
CA ILE A 367 -14.42 -23.60 13.89
C ILE A 367 -14.51 -25.09 14.24
N PRO A 368 -14.85 -25.98 13.28
CA PRO A 368 -14.98 -27.41 13.54
C PRO A 368 -13.69 -28.04 14.06
N LYS A 369 -13.82 -29.07 14.91
CA LYS A 369 -12.67 -29.78 15.51
C LYS A 369 -11.79 -30.51 14.48
N THR A 370 -12.27 -30.69 13.26
CA THR A 370 -11.53 -31.29 12.15
C THR A 370 -10.57 -30.33 11.45
N VAL A 371 -10.68 -29.03 11.72
CA VAL A 371 -9.79 -28.03 11.12
C VAL A 371 -8.38 -28.20 11.66
N THR A 372 -7.45 -28.50 10.76
CA THR A 372 -6.03 -28.69 11.05
C THR A 372 -5.20 -27.46 10.69
N GLU A 373 -5.70 -26.62 9.79
CA GLU A 373 -4.95 -25.49 9.23
C GLU A 373 -5.84 -24.24 9.12
N VAL A 374 -5.35 -23.15 9.70
CA VAL A 374 -5.92 -21.80 9.55
C VAL A 374 -4.82 -20.90 9.03
N GLU A 375 -4.89 -20.56 7.75
CA GLU A 375 -3.84 -19.83 7.03
C GLU A 375 -3.79 -18.34 7.39
N GLN A 376 -2.76 -17.65 6.87
CA GLN A 376 -2.48 -16.25 7.16
C GLN A 376 -3.72 -15.34 7.02
N LYS A 377 -3.91 -14.42 7.97
CA LYS A 377 -4.97 -13.40 7.95
C LYS A 377 -6.40 -13.92 7.81
N ALA A 378 -6.66 -15.21 8.06
CA ALA A 378 -7.98 -15.81 7.87
C ALA A 378 -9.13 -15.03 8.54
N PHE A 379 -8.91 -14.41 9.72
CA PHE A 379 -9.87 -13.56 10.43
C PHE A 379 -9.36 -12.13 10.66
N PHE A 380 -8.45 -11.65 9.80
CA PHE A 380 -7.87 -10.32 9.92
C PHE A 380 -8.96 -9.23 9.89
N GLU A 381 -8.89 -8.25 10.80
CA GLU A 381 -9.88 -7.14 10.87
C GLU A 381 -11.34 -7.59 11.05
N CYS A 382 -11.58 -8.78 11.61
CA CYS A 382 -12.90 -9.18 12.13
C CYS A 382 -13.19 -8.43 13.44
N THR A 383 -13.46 -7.13 13.33
CA THR A 383 -13.48 -6.21 14.48
C THR A 383 -14.58 -6.51 15.51
N SER A 384 -15.67 -7.16 15.10
CA SER A 384 -16.76 -7.57 15.98
C SER A 384 -16.64 -8.99 16.54
N LEU A 385 -15.64 -9.78 16.13
CA LEU A 385 -15.48 -11.16 16.56
C LEU A 385 -15.14 -11.21 18.05
N ARG A 386 -16.07 -11.74 18.87
CA ARG A 386 -15.95 -11.78 20.34
C ARG A 386 -15.45 -13.11 20.85
N GLU A 387 -15.85 -14.18 20.19
CA GLU A 387 -15.63 -15.55 20.64
C GLU A 387 -15.34 -16.48 19.47
N VAL A 388 -14.32 -17.31 19.68
CA VAL A 388 -13.99 -18.47 18.87
C VAL A 388 -14.01 -19.66 19.82
N ASN A 389 -14.62 -20.77 19.42
CA ASN A 389 -14.60 -21.99 20.22
C ASN A 389 -13.16 -22.54 20.38
N PRO A 390 -12.92 -23.43 21.35
CA PRO A 390 -11.60 -24.00 21.57
C PRO A 390 -11.01 -24.67 20.32
N LEU A 391 -9.75 -24.37 20.02
CA LEU A 391 -9.02 -24.87 18.85
C LEU A 391 -8.27 -26.17 19.22
N GLU A 392 -8.96 -27.31 19.15
CA GLU A 392 -8.48 -28.56 19.75
C GLU A 392 -7.48 -29.37 18.91
N ARG A 393 -7.57 -29.35 17.56
CA ARG A 393 -6.73 -30.18 16.66
C ARG A 393 -5.91 -29.39 15.65
N LEU A 394 -5.76 -28.10 15.89
CA LEU A 394 -5.01 -27.22 15.01
C LEU A 394 -3.55 -27.68 14.96
N GLN A 395 -3.00 -27.85 13.76
CA GLN A 395 -1.59 -28.19 13.51
C GLN A 395 -0.82 -26.92 13.18
N GLU A 396 -1.43 -26.04 12.38
CA GLU A 396 -0.82 -24.81 11.91
C GLU A 396 -1.77 -23.62 12.06
N ILE A 397 -1.24 -22.51 12.58
CA ILE A 397 -1.90 -21.21 12.63
C ILE A 397 -1.01 -20.17 11.97
N GLY A 398 -1.50 -19.58 10.88
CA GLY A 398 -0.77 -18.61 10.11
C GLY A 398 -0.52 -17.28 10.85
N PRO A 399 0.34 -16.40 10.30
CA PRO A 399 0.53 -15.06 10.81
C PRO A 399 -0.74 -14.22 10.67
N GLU A 400 -0.90 -13.24 11.57
CA GLU A 400 -1.97 -12.23 11.53
C GLU A 400 -3.42 -12.77 11.57
N VAL A 401 -3.64 -14.06 11.87
CA VAL A 401 -4.97 -14.71 11.79
C VAL A 401 -6.06 -13.93 12.51
N PHE A 402 -5.84 -13.48 13.75
CA PHE A 402 -6.79 -12.68 14.53
C PHE A 402 -6.32 -11.23 14.72
N LYS A 403 -5.40 -10.73 13.90
CA LYS A 403 -4.91 -9.36 14.05
C LYS A 403 -6.05 -8.36 13.84
N ASN A 404 -6.11 -7.35 14.71
CA ASN A 404 -7.16 -6.32 14.76
C ASN A 404 -8.59 -6.88 15.04
N CYS A 405 -8.72 -8.10 15.59
CA CYS A 405 -9.97 -8.59 16.17
C CYS A 405 -10.26 -7.86 17.50
N HIS A 406 -10.68 -6.59 17.39
CA HIS A 406 -10.75 -5.67 18.53
C HIS A 406 -11.72 -6.11 19.63
N ALA A 407 -12.76 -6.87 19.31
CA ALA A 407 -13.77 -7.35 20.25
C ALA A 407 -13.45 -8.72 20.88
N LEU A 408 -12.40 -9.41 20.44
CA LEU A 408 -12.08 -10.77 20.86
C LEU A 408 -11.70 -10.79 22.35
N GLN A 409 -12.43 -11.57 23.16
CA GLN A 409 -12.28 -11.54 24.62
C GLN A 409 -11.43 -12.68 25.17
N ARG A 410 -11.54 -13.87 24.58
CA ARG A 410 -10.86 -15.08 25.02
C ARG A 410 -10.44 -15.95 23.85
N ILE A 411 -9.30 -16.62 23.98
CA ILE A 411 -8.84 -17.66 23.05
C ILE A 411 -8.41 -18.89 23.84
N GLN A 412 -8.82 -20.07 23.36
CA GLN A 412 -8.46 -21.35 23.98
C GLN A 412 -7.79 -22.29 22.97
N MET A 413 -6.48 -22.53 23.14
CA MET A 413 -5.65 -23.39 22.28
C MET A 413 -4.97 -24.54 23.03
N ALA A 414 -5.23 -24.69 24.35
CA ALA A 414 -4.50 -25.59 25.24
C ALA A 414 -4.56 -27.09 24.86
N SER A 415 -5.51 -27.50 24.03
CA SER A 415 -5.67 -28.92 23.65
C SER A 415 -4.82 -29.36 22.45
N SER A 416 -4.12 -28.44 21.77
CA SER A 416 -3.19 -28.80 20.69
C SER A 416 -1.76 -28.94 21.23
N ASP A 417 -1.18 -30.12 21.13
CA ASP A 417 0.25 -30.38 21.33
C ASP A 417 1.06 -30.22 20.03
N LEU A 418 0.38 -29.96 18.91
CA LEU A 418 0.96 -29.92 17.57
C LEU A 418 1.46 -28.53 17.17
N VAL A 419 0.84 -27.45 17.68
CA VAL A 419 1.25 -26.08 17.38
C VAL A 419 2.54 -25.75 18.13
N GLN A 420 3.66 -25.71 17.41
CA GLN A 420 4.98 -25.37 17.97
C GLN A 420 5.31 -23.88 17.95
N VAL A 421 4.65 -23.11 17.08
CA VAL A 421 4.89 -21.67 16.90
C VAL A 421 3.55 -20.96 16.82
N ILE A 422 3.39 -19.88 17.59
CA ILE A 422 2.33 -18.90 17.31
C ILE A 422 2.97 -17.75 16.54
N GLU A 423 2.52 -17.60 15.30
CA GLU A 423 3.12 -16.74 14.29
C GLU A 423 3.03 -15.23 14.57
N LYS A 424 3.74 -14.47 13.74
CA LYS A 424 3.84 -13.01 13.89
C LYS A 424 2.46 -12.38 13.87
N TYR A 425 2.21 -11.49 14.83
CA TYR A 425 0.97 -10.74 14.98
C TYR A 425 -0.32 -11.58 15.08
N THR A 426 -0.29 -12.88 15.35
CA THR A 426 -1.51 -13.72 15.36
C THR A 426 -2.65 -13.13 16.19
N PHE A 427 -2.37 -12.52 17.35
CA PHE A 427 -3.34 -11.82 18.20
C PHE A 427 -3.07 -10.31 18.32
N GLY A 428 -2.32 -9.74 17.37
CA GLY A 428 -1.93 -8.33 17.39
C GLY A 428 -3.16 -7.41 17.42
N SER A 429 -3.17 -6.43 18.32
CA SER A 429 -4.25 -5.47 18.53
C SER A 429 -5.61 -6.07 18.93
N CYS A 430 -5.65 -7.26 19.53
CA CYS A 430 -6.85 -7.78 20.19
C CYS A 430 -7.09 -7.02 21.51
N LYS A 431 -7.58 -5.78 21.41
CA LYS A 431 -7.64 -4.83 22.54
C LYS A 431 -8.53 -5.28 23.70
N GLN A 432 -9.53 -6.12 23.43
CA GLN A 432 -10.45 -6.70 24.41
C GLN A 432 -10.04 -8.08 24.92
N LEU A 433 -8.90 -8.63 24.47
CA LEU A 433 -8.43 -9.95 24.90
C LEU A 433 -8.03 -9.89 26.37
N VAL A 434 -8.76 -10.62 27.22
CA VAL A 434 -8.54 -10.67 28.67
C VAL A 434 -7.71 -11.89 29.06
N GLU A 435 -7.93 -13.01 28.37
CA GLU A 435 -7.36 -14.31 28.65
C GLU A 435 -7.02 -15.03 27.34
N ALA A 436 -5.84 -15.66 27.29
CA ALA A 436 -5.46 -16.56 26.21
C ALA A 436 -4.76 -17.77 26.81
N THR A 437 -5.27 -18.97 26.50
CA THR A 437 -4.61 -20.23 26.88
C THR A 437 -3.88 -20.79 25.66
N LEU A 438 -2.58 -21.02 25.82
CA LEU A 438 -1.64 -21.38 24.76
C LEU A 438 -1.49 -22.91 24.64
N PRO A 439 -1.09 -23.44 23.48
CA PRO A 439 -0.89 -24.88 23.28
C PRO A 439 0.28 -25.43 24.11
N GLU A 440 0.14 -26.62 24.71
CA GLU A 440 1.17 -27.23 25.57
C GLU A 440 2.48 -27.57 24.83
N GLY A 441 2.42 -27.78 23.51
CA GLY A 441 3.58 -28.05 22.65
C GLY A 441 4.36 -26.81 22.19
N LEU A 442 3.97 -25.61 22.63
CA LEU A 442 4.48 -24.33 22.12
C LEU A 442 5.96 -24.10 22.45
N LYS A 443 6.78 -23.91 21.42
CA LYS A 443 8.21 -23.56 21.55
C LYS A 443 8.48 -22.08 21.37
N GLU A 444 7.76 -21.42 20.46
CA GLU A 444 8.01 -20.02 20.11
C GLU A 444 6.74 -19.16 20.12
N ILE A 445 6.84 -18.01 20.77
CA ILE A 445 5.89 -16.89 20.61
C ILE A 445 6.56 -15.86 19.72
N ALA A 446 6.12 -15.76 18.47
CA ALA A 446 6.77 -14.91 17.48
C ALA A 446 6.61 -13.41 17.77
N SER A 447 7.38 -12.60 17.03
CA SER A 447 7.37 -11.15 17.16
C SER A 447 5.97 -10.55 17.00
N TYR A 448 5.63 -9.59 17.86
CA TYR A 448 4.34 -8.88 17.89
C TYR A 448 3.09 -9.76 18.11
N CYS A 449 3.22 -11.03 18.49
CA CYS A 449 2.10 -11.97 18.63
C CYS A 449 0.91 -11.41 19.45
N PHE A 450 1.16 -10.83 20.64
CA PHE A 450 0.17 -10.20 21.51
C PHE A 450 0.33 -8.66 21.57
N PHE A 451 0.96 -8.05 20.57
CA PHE A 451 1.18 -6.60 20.53
C PHE A 451 -0.13 -5.83 20.72
N GLN A 452 -0.18 -4.83 21.61
CA GLN A 452 -1.39 -4.04 21.91
C GLN A 452 -2.61 -4.84 22.42
N CYS A 453 -2.43 -6.02 23.03
CA CYS A 453 -3.47 -6.68 23.83
C CYS A 453 -3.65 -5.93 25.16
N THR A 454 -4.28 -4.75 25.12
CA THR A 454 -4.26 -3.78 26.22
C THR A 454 -4.97 -4.24 27.49
N LEU A 455 -5.89 -5.21 27.39
CA LEU A 455 -6.68 -5.74 28.51
C LEU A 455 -6.24 -7.12 29.00
N LEU A 456 -5.20 -7.71 28.39
CA LEU A 456 -4.64 -8.98 28.84
C LEU A 456 -4.07 -8.80 30.26
N GLN A 457 -4.57 -9.57 31.23
CA GLN A 457 -4.24 -9.35 32.66
C GLN A 457 -3.18 -10.31 33.17
N GLU A 458 -3.29 -11.58 32.77
CA GLU A 458 -2.41 -12.67 33.20
C GLU A 458 -2.02 -13.47 31.97
N MET A 459 -0.80 -14.01 31.99
CA MET A 459 -0.28 -14.85 30.93
C MET A 459 0.53 -16.00 31.55
N GLU A 460 0.01 -17.21 31.41
CA GLU A 460 0.69 -18.45 31.77
C GLU A 460 1.31 -19.05 30.50
N LEU A 461 2.63 -19.14 30.48
CA LEU A 461 3.35 -19.69 29.35
C LEU A 461 3.60 -21.20 29.57
N PRO A 462 3.32 -22.05 28.57
CA PRO A 462 3.64 -23.48 28.60
C PRO A 462 5.11 -23.72 28.93
N THR A 463 5.41 -24.79 29.66
CA THR A 463 6.79 -25.08 30.11
C THR A 463 7.78 -25.35 28.98
N THR A 464 7.27 -25.66 27.80
CA THR A 464 7.96 -25.94 26.54
C THR A 464 8.45 -24.70 25.80
N VAL A 465 8.03 -23.49 26.20
CA VAL A 465 8.41 -22.25 25.50
C VAL A 465 9.91 -21.96 25.68
N GLU A 466 10.60 -21.82 24.55
CA GLU A 466 12.04 -21.54 24.47
C GLU A 466 12.32 -20.08 24.07
N THR A 467 11.44 -19.47 23.26
CA THR A 467 11.67 -18.15 22.67
C THR A 467 10.44 -17.23 22.77
N ILE A 468 10.67 -15.97 23.16
CA ILE A 468 9.70 -14.88 23.11
C ILE A 468 10.26 -13.80 22.17
N GLY A 469 9.59 -13.59 21.05
CA GLY A 469 9.99 -12.71 19.95
C GLY A 469 9.90 -11.22 20.27
N ALA A 470 10.40 -10.41 19.34
CA ALA A 470 10.50 -8.96 19.52
C ALA A 470 9.10 -8.33 19.61
N CYS A 471 8.92 -7.42 20.57
CA CYS A 471 7.64 -6.75 20.81
C CYS A 471 6.44 -7.69 21.08
N ALA A 472 6.65 -8.97 21.42
CA ALA A 472 5.58 -9.98 21.55
C ALA A 472 4.42 -9.54 22.45
N PHE A 473 4.71 -8.93 23.60
CA PHE A 473 3.73 -8.38 24.56
C PHE A 473 3.84 -6.86 24.67
N MET A 474 4.38 -6.17 23.65
CA MET A 474 4.54 -4.72 23.71
C MET A 474 3.17 -4.04 23.82
N ASN A 475 3.04 -3.10 24.76
CA ASN A 475 1.82 -2.35 25.04
C ASN A 475 0.65 -3.21 25.60
N CYS A 476 0.94 -4.35 26.23
CA CYS A 476 -0.02 -5.07 27.09
C CYS A 476 -0.19 -4.36 28.44
N LYS A 477 -0.87 -3.20 28.42
CA LYS A 477 -0.91 -2.26 29.55
C LYS A 477 -1.47 -2.87 30.85
N SER A 478 -2.40 -3.82 30.74
CA SER A 478 -3.06 -4.46 31.89
C SER A 478 -2.36 -5.71 32.40
N LEU A 479 -1.27 -6.16 31.76
CA LEU A 479 -0.57 -7.39 32.13
C LEU A 479 0.12 -7.22 33.48
N ARG A 480 -0.41 -7.85 34.52
CA ARG A 480 0.05 -7.74 35.92
C ARG A 480 1.05 -8.82 36.28
N HIS A 481 0.85 -10.03 35.74
CA HIS A 481 1.65 -11.20 36.02
C HIS A 481 1.94 -11.98 34.74
N VAL A 482 3.20 -12.37 34.57
CA VAL A 482 3.63 -13.30 33.52
C VAL A 482 4.56 -14.33 34.14
N ALA A 483 4.18 -15.61 34.06
CA ALA A 483 5.00 -16.72 34.51
C ALA A 483 5.96 -17.13 33.38
N LEU A 484 7.24 -16.78 33.52
CA LEU A 484 8.28 -17.17 32.56
C LEU A 484 8.87 -18.55 32.92
N PRO A 485 8.68 -19.60 32.10
CA PRO A 485 9.21 -20.93 32.35
C PRO A 485 10.74 -20.98 32.27
N ASN A 486 11.33 -21.97 32.95
CA ASN A 486 12.79 -22.11 33.06
C ASN A 486 13.47 -22.43 31.72
N GLY A 487 12.73 -22.98 30.74
CA GLY A 487 13.23 -23.37 29.43
C GLY A 487 13.55 -22.19 28.49
N ILE A 488 13.06 -20.98 28.78
CA ILE A 488 13.27 -19.81 27.93
C ILE A 488 14.76 -19.47 27.83
N THR A 489 15.26 -19.41 26.60
CA THR A 489 16.63 -19.01 26.25
C THR A 489 16.67 -17.58 25.71
N ILE A 490 15.60 -17.13 25.07
CA ILE A 490 15.52 -15.85 24.35
C ILE A 490 14.27 -15.09 24.78
N ILE A 491 14.48 -13.90 25.35
CA ILE A 491 13.46 -12.84 25.47
C ILE A 491 13.95 -11.66 24.63
N ASP A 492 13.27 -11.38 23.53
CA ASP A 492 13.79 -10.46 22.52
C ASP A 492 13.52 -8.97 22.85
N THR A 493 14.01 -8.10 21.97
CA THR A 493 13.96 -6.64 22.03
C THR A 493 12.53 -6.18 22.22
N LYS A 494 12.31 -5.32 23.23
CA LYS A 494 10.99 -4.75 23.57
C LYS A 494 9.87 -5.77 23.87
N ALA A 495 10.19 -7.06 24.13
CA ALA A 495 9.18 -8.10 24.30
C ALA A 495 8.06 -7.73 25.30
N PHE A 496 8.38 -7.08 26.42
CA PHE A 496 7.42 -6.62 27.43
C PHE A 496 7.38 -5.09 27.56
N SER A 497 7.82 -4.35 26.55
CA SER A 497 7.86 -2.89 26.58
C SER A 497 6.45 -2.31 26.75
N GLN A 498 6.29 -1.30 27.61
CA GLN A 498 5.00 -0.67 27.93
C GLN A 498 3.98 -1.59 28.61
N CYS A 499 4.40 -2.69 29.25
CA CYS A 499 3.55 -3.44 30.18
C CYS A 499 3.40 -2.66 31.50
N GLN A 500 2.55 -1.64 31.49
CA GLN A 500 2.47 -0.62 32.54
C GLN A 500 1.98 -1.18 33.89
N ALA A 501 1.21 -2.27 33.91
CA ALA A 501 0.71 -2.91 35.12
C ALA A 501 1.61 -4.04 35.66
N LEU A 502 2.70 -4.39 34.96
CA LEU A 502 3.55 -5.52 35.35
C LEU A 502 4.25 -5.23 36.67
N LEU A 503 3.99 -6.04 37.71
CA LEU A 503 4.46 -5.77 39.08
C LEU A 503 5.82 -6.40 39.40
N ARG A 504 6.00 -7.65 38.98
CA ARG A 504 7.19 -8.45 39.25
C ARG A 504 7.50 -9.33 38.06
N VAL A 505 8.79 -9.59 37.82
CA VAL A 505 9.23 -10.57 36.83
C VAL A 505 10.45 -11.33 37.34
N LYS A 506 10.44 -12.65 37.17
CA LYS A 506 11.57 -13.52 37.44
C LYS A 506 12.20 -13.95 36.12
N ILE A 507 13.46 -13.60 35.92
CA ILE A 507 14.19 -13.95 34.69
C ILE A 507 14.62 -15.43 34.76
N PRO A 508 14.32 -16.25 33.73
CA PRO A 508 14.70 -17.66 33.69
C PRO A 508 16.22 -17.88 33.76
N PRO A 509 16.68 -19.02 34.33
CA PRO A 509 18.10 -19.29 34.55
C PRO A 509 18.95 -19.37 33.28
N SER A 510 18.35 -19.74 32.15
CA SER A 510 19.02 -19.91 30.86
C SER A 510 19.20 -18.60 30.07
N VAL A 511 18.61 -17.49 30.52
CA VAL A 511 18.69 -16.20 29.83
C VAL A 511 20.03 -15.51 30.12
N GLU A 512 20.91 -15.46 29.12
CA GLU A 512 22.23 -14.80 29.27
C GLU A 512 22.21 -13.29 29.05
N THR A 513 21.20 -12.77 28.32
CA THR A 513 21.12 -11.36 27.94
C THR A 513 19.70 -10.84 28.05
N ILE A 514 19.50 -9.74 28.80
CA ILE A 514 18.28 -8.94 28.71
C ILE A 514 18.48 -7.93 27.58
N ARG A 515 17.73 -8.12 26.49
CA ARG A 515 17.88 -7.34 25.26
C ARG A 515 17.37 -5.90 25.37
N SER A 516 17.66 -5.14 24.33
CA SER A 516 17.33 -3.71 24.26
C SER A 516 15.85 -3.45 24.56
N ALA A 517 15.59 -2.54 25.51
CA ALA A 517 14.26 -2.10 25.90
C ALA A 517 13.24 -3.20 26.28
N THR A 518 13.67 -4.43 26.64
CA THR A 518 12.79 -5.57 26.91
C THR A 518 11.67 -5.26 27.90
N PHE A 519 11.96 -4.55 29.00
CA PHE A 519 10.99 -4.09 30.01
C PHE A 519 10.89 -2.56 30.09
N SER A 520 11.18 -1.85 28.99
CA SER A 520 11.10 -0.39 29.00
C SER A 520 9.66 0.08 29.23
N ARG A 521 9.48 1.13 30.04
CA ARG A 521 8.18 1.74 30.39
C ARG A 521 7.23 0.78 31.13
N CYS A 522 7.75 -0.24 31.81
CA CYS A 522 7.01 -1.00 32.81
C CYS A 522 6.91 -0.19 34.11
N SER A 523 6.05 0.83 34.12
CA SER A 523 6.02 1.86 35.16
C SER A 523 5.64 1.34 36.55
N SER A 524 4.92 0.22 36.66
CA SER A 524 4.53 -0.42 37.93
C SER A 524 5.47 -1.53 38.38
N LEU A 525 6.57 -1.77 37.66
CA LEU A 525 7.51 -2.84 37.98
C LEU A 525 8.27 -2.50 39.25
N VAL A 526 8.01 -3.22 40.34
CA VAL A 526 8.58 -2.97 41.67
C VAL A 526 9.83 -3.80 41.92
N GLN A 527 9.85 -5.05 41.43
CA GLN A 527 10.91 -6.01 41.68
C GLN A 527 11.21 -6.84 40.42
N VAL A 528 12.49 -7.08 40.19
CA VAL A 528 12.99 -7.96 39.13
C VAL A 528 13.98 -8.94 39.75
N ASP A 529 13.68 -10.23 39.65
CA ASP A 529 14.59 -11.29 40.10
C ASP A 529 15.46 -11.73 38.93
N LEU A 530 16.72 -11.29 38.94
CA LEU A 530 17.70 -11.64 37.91
C LEU A 530 18.33 -13.01 38.20
N CYS A 531 18.61 -13.79 37.15
CA CYS A 531 19.21 -15.11 37.30
C CYS A 531 20.73 -15.07 37.42
N ARG A 532 21.32 -16.07 38.09
CA ARG A 532 22.78 -16.18 38.26
C ARG A 532 23.56 -16.42 36.96
N GLY A 533 22.89 -16.80 35.86
CA GLY A 533 23.52 -17.01 34.56
C GLY A 533 23.61 -15.74 33.69
N LEU A 534 23.01 -14.63 34.14
CA LEU A 534 22.90 -13.41 33.35
C LEU A 534 24.28 -12.77 33.13
N LYS A 535 24.62 -12.49 31.86
CA LYS A 535 25.90 -11.89 31.45
C LYS A 535 25.76 -10.43 31.04
N ARG A 536 24.65 -10.04 30.39
CA ARG A 536 24.50 -8.73 29.74
C ARG A 536 23.13 -8.10 29.95
N ILE A 537 23.11 -6.79 30.22
CA ILE A 537 21.90 -5.95 30.23
C ILE A 537 22.06 -4.88 29.14
N GLU A 538 21.21 -4.92 28.12
CA GLU A 538 21.32 -4.04 26.95
C GLU A 538 20.63 -2.68 27.12
N ALA A 539 20.73 -1.85 26.08
CA ALA A 539 20.35 -0.45 26.15
C ALA A 539 18.86 -0.29 26.48
N SER A 540 18.55 0.63 27.40
CA SER A 540 17.17 0.91 27.82
C SER A 540 16.35 -0.26 28.38
N ALA A 541 16.97 -1.41 28.70
CA ALA A 541 16.29 -2.65 29.12
C ALA A 541 15.16 -2.44 30.15
N PHE A 542 15.37 -1.60 31.15
CA PHE A 542 14.43 -1.20 32.19
C PHE A 542 14.18 0.32 32.21
N SER A 543 14.44 1.03 31.11
CA SER A 543 14.23 2.49 31.07
C SER A 543 12.77 2.84 31.37
N ARG A 544 12.53 3.83 32.23
CA ARG A 544 11.22 4.32 32.70
C ARG A 544 10.43 3.30 33.52
N CYS A 545 11.11 2.39 34.22
CA CYS A 545 10.50 1.59 35.30
C CYS A 545 10.45 2.42 36.58
N SER A 546 9.55 3.40 36.63
CA SER A 546 9.52 4.43 37.68
C SER A 546 9.30 3.91 39.10
N SER A 547 8.68 2.73 39.26
CA SER A 547 8.40 2.11 40.56
C SER A 547 9.44 1.09 41.02
N LEU A 548 10.52 0.89 40.26
CA LEU A 548 11.53 -0.11 40.57
C LEU A 548 12.38 0.36 41.76
N VAL A 549 12.18 -0.24 42.93
CA VAL A 549 12.81 0.22 44.20
C VAL A 549 14.20 -0.38 44.41
N ARG A 550 14.35 -1.67 44.10
CA ARG A 550 15.58 -2.42 44.29
C ARG A 550 15.75 -3.40 43.14
N ILE A 551 16.97 -3.52 42.67
CA ILE A 551 17.39 -4.60 41.77
C ILE A 551 18.76 -5.10 42.21
N GLU A 552 18.90 -6.42 42.30
CA GLU A 552 20.17 -7.06 42.63
C GLU A 552 20.80 -7.58 41.34
N ILE A 553 21.89 -6.93 40.91
CA ILE A 553 22.62 -7.34 39.73
C ILE A 553 23.55 -8.52 40.09
N PRO A 554 23.43 -9.69 39.44
CA PRO A 554 24.31 -10.84 39.70
C PRO A 554 25.78 -10.55 39.40
N SER A 555 26.70 -11.21 40.12
CA SER A 555 28.15 -11.09 39.89
C SER A 555 28.58 -11.42 38.47
N THR A 556 27.85 -12.32 37.80
CA THR A 556 28.12 -12.77 36.43
C THR A 556 27.88 -11.71 35.35
N VAL A 557 27.24 -10.58 35.68
CA VAL A 557 26.94 -9.53 34.70
C VAL A 557 28.23 -8.76 34.36
N THR A 558 28.69 -8.93 33.13
CA THR A 558 29.93 -8.33 32.61
C THR A 558 29.70 -7.00 31.87
N SER A 559 28.48 -6.73 31.39
CA SER A 559 28.16 -5.53 30.60
C SER A 559 26.76 -4.98 30.88
N ILE A 560 26.67 -3.67 31.18
CA ILE A 560 25.42 -2.90 31.30
C ILE A 560 25.49 -1.71 30.35
N LYS A 561 24.58 -1.65 29.36
CA LYS A 561 24.59 -0.67 28.26
C LYS A 561 23.79 0.61 28.57
N LYS A 562 24.00 1.62 27.71
CA LYS A 562 23.42 2.97 27.81
C LYS A 562 21.92 2.99 28.13
N PHE A 563 21.53 3.85 29.07
CA PHE A 563 20.15 4.09 29.48
C PHE A 563 19.41 2.89 30.07
N ALA A 564 20.09 1.79 30.41
CA ALA A 564 19.45 0.54 30.87
C ALA A 564 18.37 0.74 31.94
N PHE A 565 18.51 1.72 32.85
CA PHE A 565 17.52 2.07 33.88
C PHE A 565 17.31 3.60 33.96
N LEU A 566 17.36 4.27 32.81
CA LEU A 566 17.06 5.70 32.69
C LEU A 566 15.65 5.98 33.20
N GLN A 567 15.48 6.96 34.10
CA GLN A 567 14.19 7.38 34.70
C GLN A 567 13.52 6.30 35.59
N CYS A 568 14.30 5.47 36.28
CA CYS A 568 13.84 4.60 37.36
C CYS A 568 13.85 5.35 38.70
N LYS A 569 12.95 6.32 38.83
CA LYS A 569 12.97 7.32 39.91
C LYS A 569 12.99 6.74 41.33
N ALA A 570 12.29 5.62 41.58
CA ALA A 570 12.22 4.99 42.90
C ALA A 570 13.46 4.16 43.29
N LEU A 571 14.46 4.03 42.42
CA LEU A 571 15.64 3.21 42.68
C LEU A 571 16.59 3.90 43.67
N VAL A 572 16.65 3.41 44.92
CA VAL A 572 17.35 4.09 46.03
C VAL A 572 18.83 3.71 46.13
N SER A 573 19.16 2.44 45.88
CA SER A 573 20.52 1.91 46.03
C SER A 573 20.85 0.96 44.89
N PHE A 574 22.08 1.02 44.38
CA PHE A 574 22.55 0.17 43.30
C PHE A 574 23.94 -0.41 43.64
N VAL A 575 24.09 -1.73 43.50
CA VAL A 575 25.36 -2.44 43.77
C VAL A 575 25.97 -2.86 42.44
N ILE A 576 27.22 -2.45 42.19
CA ILE A 576 27.98 -2.86 41.00
C ILE A 576 28.65 -4.22 41.28
N PRO A 577 28.37 -5.26 40.47
CA PRO A 577 28.99 -6.57 40.67
C PRO A 577 30.48 -6.62 40.33
N ASN A 578 31.22 -7.47 41.07
CA ASN A 578 32.69 -7.59 41.02
C ASN A 578 33.30 -7.86 39.63
N ASP A 579 32.56 -8.47 38.72
CA ASP A 579 33.07 -8.90 37.40
C ASP A 579 32.56 -8.03 36.24
N THR A 580 31.90 -6.89 36.52
CA THR A 580 31.40 -5.98 35.49
C THR A 580 32.55 -5.23 34.81
N VAL A 581 32.75 -5.46 33.50
CA VAL A 581 33.85 -4.87 32.70
C VAL A 581 33.41 -3.59 31.99
N GLU A 582 32.15 -3.49 31.56
CA GLU A 582 31.61 -2.34 30.84
C GLU A 582 30.36 -1.78 31.54
N PHE A 583 30.41 -0.50 31.90
CA PHE A 583 29.35 0.18 32.65
C PHE A 583 28.97 1.51 32.00
N ALA A 584 27.80 1.63 31.37
CA ALA A 584 27.36 2.86 30.70
C ALA A 584 25.89 3.14 31.05
N PHE A 585 25.62 3.89 32.12
CA PHE A 585 24.31 3.81 32.78
C PHE A 585 23.68 5.17 33.12
N ALA A 586 22.80 5.78 32.33
CA ALA A 586 22.23 7.07 32.76
C ALA A 586 21.14 6.94 33.83
N LEU A 587 21.20 7.79 34.86
CA LEU A 587 20.34 7.82 36.05
C LEU A 587 19.70 9.21 36.23
N ASP A 588 18.55 9.44 35.60
CA ASP A 588 17.61 10.50 36.05
C ASP A 588 16.85 9.97 37.31
N ASN A 589 17.56 9.63 38.40
CA ASN A 589 17.00 8.92 39.57
C ASN A 589 17.34 9.60 40.91
N GLU A 590 16.55 9.34 41.96
CA GLU A 590 16.82 9.76 43.36
C GLU A 590 17.84 8.83 44.06
N LEU A 591 18.87 8.40 43.32
CA LEU A 591 19.82 7.41 43.81
C LEU A 591 20.65 8.00 44.96
N VAL A 592 20.67 7.35 46.13
CA VAL A 592 21.33 7.87 47.35
C VAL A 592 22.78 7.38 47.46
N SER A 593 23.05 6.12 47.09
CA SER A 593 24.37 5.52 47.19
C SER A 593 24.63 4.47 46.10
N VAL A 594 25.84 4.47 45.55
CA VAL A 594 26.38 3.41 44.68
C VAL A 594 27.51 2.71 45.43
N THR A 595 27.39 1.40 45.66
CA THR A 595 28.49 0.64 46.29
C THR A 595 29.68 0.58 45.34
N ARG A 596 30.87 0.90 45.86
CA ARG A 596 32.16 1.07 45.16
C ARG A 596 32.28 0.19 43.90
N PRO A 597 32.39 0.75 42.68
CA PRO A 597 32.80 -0.03 41.53
C PRO A 597 34.13 -0.73 41.85
N ASN A 598 34.19 -2.03 41.62
CA ASN A 598 35.39 -2.84 41.81
C ASN A 598 36.46 -2.50 40.75
N GLU A 599 37.67 -3.03 40.96
CA GLU A 599 38.80 -2.83 40.04
C GLU A 599 38.61 -3.44 38.64
N SER A 600 37.64 -4.35 38.46
CA SER A 600 37.37 -5.02 37.19
C SER A 600 36.64 -4.12 36.18
N VAL A 601 36.06 -3.00 36.62
CA VAL A 601 35.38 -2.03 35.74
C VAL A 601 36.42 -1.35 34.84
N ALA A 602 36.39 -1.69 33.54
CA ALA A 602 37.37 -1.21 32.59
C ALA A 602 37.03 0.17 32.00
N LYS A 603 35.75 0.51 31.86
CA LYS A 603 35.28 1.81 31.31
C LYS A 603 33.94 2.22 31.89
N ILE A 604 33.80 3.51 32.23
CA ILE A 604 32.51 4.14 32.50
C ILE A 604 32.08 4.95 31.28
N GLY A 605 30.94 4.60 30.69
CA GLY A 605 30.37 5.24 29.51
C GLY A 605 29.75 6.61 29.79
N HIS A 606 29.43 7.34 28.72
CA HIS A 606 28.81 8.67 28.79
C HIS A 606 27.54 8.70 29.65
N GLY A 607 27.45 9.71 30.50
CA GLY A 607 26.26 10.00 31.31
C GLY A 607 25.93 8.98 32.40
N ALA A 608 26.89 8.17 32.88
CA ALA A 608 26.63 7.07 33.80
C ALA A 608 26.05 7.45 35.19
N PHE A 609 26.02 8.73 35.55
CA PHE A 609 25.31 9.26 36.71
C PHE A 609 24.66 10.61 36.41
N GLN A 610 24.46 10.94 35.13
CA GLN A 610 23.95 12.25 34.72
C GLN A 610 22.59 12.52 35.36
N LYS A 611 22.46 13.65 36.09
CA LYS A 611 21.26 14.09 36.82
C LYS A 611 20.79 13.16 37.93
N ALA A 612 21.71 12.63 38.73
CA ALA A 612 21.42 11.99 40.02
C ALA A 612 21.65 12.98 41.19
N PRO A 613 20.71 13.89 41.51
CA PRO A 613 20.92 14.98 42.47
C PRO A 613 21.10 14.49 43.91
N CYS A 614 20.60 13.29 44.23
CA CYS A 614 20.64 12.71 45.58
C CYS A 614 21.87 11.82 45.83
N LEU A 615 22.77 11.67 44.86
CA LEU A 615 23.91 10.78 44.98
C LEU A 615 24.93 11.35 45.98
N VAL A 616 24.99 10.76 47.17
CA VAL A 616 25.88 11.22 48.26
C VAL A 616 27.18 10.43 48.30
N ASN A 617 27.14 9.13 47.94
CA ASN A 617 28.28 8.24 48.13
C ASN A 617 28.65 7.46 46.85
N ILE A 618 29.81 7.78 46.29
CA ILE A 618 30.45 7.04 45.20
C ILE A 618 31.98 7.15 45.33
N GLU A 619 32.65 6.00 45.45
CA GLU A 619 34.12 5.95 45.44
C GLU A 619 34.60 5.11 44.26
N PHE A 620 35.33 5.73 43.34
CA PHE A 620 35.96 5.03 42.22
C PHE A 620 37.36 4.53 42.60
N PRO A 621 37.74 3.29 42.22
CA PRO A 621 39.09 2.80 42.45
C PRO A 621 40.10 3.60 41.62
N PRO A 622 41.34 3.76 42.10
CA PRO A 622 42.38 4.53 41.40
C PRO A 622 42.64 4.07 39.95
N SER A 623 42.38 2.79 39.66
CA SER A 623 42.51 2.15 38.33
C SER A 623 41.56 2.70 37.26
N MET A 624 40.57 3.53 37.65
CA MET A 624 39.59 4.17 36.76
C MET A 624 39.90 5.63 36.40
N ASN A 625 40.97 6.22 36.95
CA ASN A 625 41.40 7.56 36.55
C ASN A 625 41.73 7.62 35.04
N GLY A 626 41.12 8.57 34.32
CA GLY A 626 41.24 8.71 32.85
C GLY A 626 40.37 7.76 32.02
N LYS A 627 39.60 6.86 32.65
CA LYS A 627 38.61 5.96 32.01
C LYS A 627 37.16 6.35 32.31
N ILE A 628 36.98 7.43 33.07
CA ILE A 628 35.72 8.12 33.34
C ILE A 628 35.58 9.22 32.28
N LYS A 629 34.44 9.28 31.60
CA LYS A 629 34.14 10.37 30.65
C LYS A 629 33.67 11.63 31.37
N ASP A 630 33.99 12.81 30.83
CA ASP A 630 33.80 14.11 31.49
C ASP A 630 32.33 14.44 31.87
N ASP A 631 31.35 13.84 31.18
CA ASP A 631 29.92 14.05 31.40
C ASP A 631 29.28 13.04 32.39
N CYS A 632 30.07 12.15 32.97
CA CYS A 632 29.62 11.07 33.84
C CYS A 632 28.86 11.57 35.09
N LEU A 633 29.30 12.68 35.69
CA LEU A 633 28.77 13.25 36.93
C LEU A 633 27.99 14.57 36.74
N GLN A 634 27.65 14.93 35.50
CA GLN A 634 27.01 16.21 35.21
C GLN A 634 25.62 16.29 35.87
N GLY A 635 25.41 17.23 36.80
CA GLY A 635 24.15 17.45 37.52
C GLY A 635 23.99 16.64 38.83
N CYS A 636 25.09 16.17 39.43
CA CYS A 636 25.13 15.59 40.78
C CYS A 636 25.56 16.64 41.81
N ASP A 637 24.61 17.39 42.38
CA ASP A 637 24.91 18.60 43.17
C ASP A 637 25.33 18.31 44.64
N MET A 638 25.17 17.07 45.13
CA MET A 638 25.30 16.68 46.55
C MET A 638 26.54 15.84 46.90
N LEU A 639 27.54 15.75 46.00
CA LEU A 639 28.76 14.98 46.27
C LEU A 639 29.67 15.73 47.26
N GLU A 640 29.64 15.35 48.54
CA GLU A 640 30.64 15.77 49.52
C GLU A 640 31.93 14.98 49.32
N ALA A 641 32.97 15.65 48.83
CA ALA A 641 34.28 15.05 48.70
C ALA A 641 34.94 14.94 50.08
N GLU A 642 34.86 13.77 50.73
CA GLU A 642 35.78 13.41 51.81
C GLU A 642 37.19 13.16 51.23
N TYR A 643 37.93 14.24 51.03
CA TYR A 643 39.38 14.15 50.85
C TYR A 643 40.03 13.99 52.24
N GLY A 644 40.38 12.75 52.59
CA GLY A 644 41.30 12.46 53.70
C GLY A 644 42.67 13.15 53.51
N PRO A 645 43.38 13.51 54.59
CA PRO A 645 44.50 14.45 54.53
C PRO A 645 45.77 13.81 53.93
N ASN A 646 46.30 14.47 52.89
CA ASN A 646 47.65 14.51 52.27
C ASN A 646 48.86 13.84 52.99
N PRO A 647 50.05 13.69 52.33
CA PRO A 647 50.39 13.77 50.89
C PRO A 647 51.38 12.66 50.42
N VAL A 648 51.63 12.55 49.10
CA VAL A 648 52.98 12.45 48.45
C VAL A 648 52.80 12.14 46.96
N HIS A 649 53.15 13.16 46.16
CA HIS A 649 53.79 13.16 44.85
C HIS A 649 54.03 11.83 44.10
N GLN A 650 53.56 11.80 42.84
CA GLN A 650 54.34 11.72 41.58
C GLN A 650 53.63 10.83 40.55
N VAL A 651 53.02 11.44 39.54
CA VAL A 651 53.52 11.25 38.17
C VAL A 651 53.66 12.63 37.54
N SER A 652 54.87 12.85 37.06
CA SER A 652 55.48 14.06 36.54
C SER A 652 54.98 14.45 35.16
N GLY A 653 54.82 15.76 34.97
CA GLY A 653 54.83 16.45 33.69
C GLY A 653 54.81 17.96 33.96
N ARG A 654 56.00 18.57 34.06
CA ARG A 654 56.27 19.93 34.57
C ARG A 654 55.39 21.03 33.95
N PHE A 655 54.75 21.80 34.83
CA PHE A 655 54.34 23.19 34.61
C PHE A 655 55.35 24.06 35.37
N ASP A 656 56.18 24.82 34.66
CA ASP A 656 57.02 25.87 35.24
C ASP A 656 56.39 27.25 34.94
N GLY A 657 56.15 28.03 35.98
CA GLY A 657 56.16 29.50 35.89
C GLY A 657 54.89 30.28 36.23
N TYR A 658 54.67 30.52 37.53
CA TYR A 658 53.94 31.66 38.13
C TYR A 658 52.38 31.72 38.09
N PRO A 659 51.76 32.39 39.08
CA PRO A 659 50.61 31.88 39.81
C PRO A 659 49.35 32.71 39.55
N VAL A 660 48.17 32.08 39.54
CA VAL A 660 46.94 32.84 39.82
C VAL A 660 46.01 32.04 40.72
N HIS A 661 45.90 32.56 41.93
CA HIS A 661 44.92 32.30 42.96
C HIS A 661 43.49 32.04 42.44
N ARG A 662 42.83 31.03 43.03
CA ARG A 662 41.43 31.17 43.45
C ARG A 662 41.32 32.43 44.33
N LYS A 663 40.82 33.53 43.78
CA LYS A 663 40.03 34.57 44.48
C LYS A 663 39.57 35.59 43.43
N CYS A 664 38.26 35.81 43.39
CA CYS A 664 37.55 36.84 42.62
C CYS A 664 37.50 36.68 41.09
N TYR A 665 36.56 35.87 40.61
CA TYR A 665 35.64 36.32 39.54
C TYR A 665 34.19 36.20 40.04
N HIS A 666 33.97 36.72 41.26
CA HIS A 666 32.74 37.43 41.59
C HIS A 666 33.06 38.93 41.50
N CYS A 667 33.49 39.41 40.33
CA CYS A 667 33.01 40.72 39.90
C CYS A 667 31.80 40.39 39.06
N SER A 668 30.63 40.42 39.69
CA SER A 668 29.36 40.36 38.98
C SER A 668 29.32 41.57 38.06
N VAL A 669 29.68 41.38 36.79
CA VAL A 669 29.44 42.38 35.75
C VAL A 669 27.93 42.41 35.57
N THR A 670 27.29 43.38 36.24
CA THR A 670 25.82 43.50 36.26
C THR A 670 25.31 44.55 35.28
N THR A 671 26.18 45.37 34.70
CA THR A 671 25.79 46.45 33.77
C THR A 671 26.70 46.51 32.54
N ALA A 672 26.15 47.03 31.42
CA ALA A 672 26.83 47.12 30.13
C ALA A 672 28.07 48.05 30.13
N ASP A 673 28.09 49.07 30.99
CA ASP A 673 29.20 50.03 31.07
C ASP A 673 30.46 49.47 31.75
N ASP A 674 30.29 48.54 32.72
CA ASP A 674 31.39 47.82 33.37
C ASP A 674 32.14 46.91 32.38
N LEU A 675 31.40 46.29 31.45
CA LEU A 675 31.96 45.46 30.38
C LEU A 675 32.75 46.30 29.37
N ARG A 676 32.23 47.50 29.01
CA ARG A 676 32.91 48.43 28.09
C ARG A 676 34.21 48.98 28.67
N GLN A 677 34.27 49.28 29.97
CA GLN A 677 35.51 49.70 30.65
C GLN A 677 36.55 48.58 30.76
N ALA A 678 36.12 47.34 31.05
CA ALA A 678 37.02 46.18 31.12
C ALA A 678 37.66 45.86 29.75
N ILE A 679 36.90 46.00 28.65
CA ILE A 679 37.40 45.81 27.28
C ILE A 679 38.38 46.94 26.90
N ALA A 680 38.06 48.20 27.23
CA ALA A 680 38.95 49.35 26.97
C ALA A 680 40.32 49.22 27.66
N ALA A 681 40.36 48.66 28.88
CA ALA A 681 41.60 48.41 29.61
C ALA A 681 42.49 47.32 28.99
N SER A 682 41.90 46.35 28.27
CA SER A 682 42.62 45.21 27.66
C SER A 682 43.28 45.52 26.30
N SER A 683 42.97 46.67 25.70
CA SER A 683 43.43 47.08 24.36
C SER A 683 44.88 47.58 24.28
N ARG A 684 45.61 47.68 25.41
CA ARG A 684 47.01 48.13 25.42
C ARG A 684 47.96 46.97 25.78
N LYS A 685 48.84 46.63 24.82
CA LYS A 685 50.02 45.72 24.89
C LYS A 685 49.77 44.22 24.81
N TRP A 686 49.49 43.69 23.62
CA TRP A 686 49.80 42.29 23.30
C TRP A 686 50.52 42.26 21.96
N ASP A 687 51.83 42.03 21.97
CA ASP A 687 52.63 41.90 20.75
C ASP A 687 52.47 40.51 20.11
N GLY A 688 52.86 40.42 18.84
CA GLY A 688 52.54 39.29 17.97
C GLY A 688 53.17 37.94 18.35
N SER A 689 54.11 37.88 19.29
CA SER A 689 54.78 36.62 19.67
C SER A 689 54.03 35.87 20.78
N SER A 690 53.44 36.59 21.73
CA SER A 690 52.68 36.01 22.85
C SER A 690 51.32 35.41 22.43
N ARG A 691 50.76 35.89 21.31
CA ARG A 691 49.50 35.38 20.73
C ARG A 691 49.63 33.99 20.11
N LYS A 692 50.81 33.61 19.63
CA LYS A 692 51.01 32.35 18.92
C LYS A 692 51.22 31.18 19.90
N GLN A 693 51.97 31.42 20.98
CA GLN A 693 52.23 30.39 22.00
C GLN A 693 50.99 29.99 22.82
N LEU A 694 50.02 30.89 23.04
CA LEU A 694 48.76 30.57 23.74
C LEU A 694 47.74 29.81 22.86
N CYS A 695 47.70 30.10 21.56
CA CYS A 695 46.87 29.35 20.61
C CYS A 695 47.37 27.91 20.43
N ASP A 696 48.68 27.71 20.48
CA ASP A 696 49.29 26.38 20.27
C ASP A 696 49.22 25.48 21.51
N LEU A 697 49.06 26.02 22.73
CA LEU A 697 49.02 25.21 23.98
C LEU A 697 47.61 24.82 24.45
N PHE A 698 46.57 25.60 24.14
CA PHE A 698 45.18 25.35 24.57
C PHE A 698 44.14 25.40 23.45
N GLY A 699 44.56 25.64 22.20
CA GLY A 699 43.66 25.68 21.06
C GLY A 699 42.58 26.77 21.12
N MET A 700 42.68 27.77 22.01
CA MET A 700 41.66 28.83 22.17
C MET A 700 42.22 30.20 22.60
N THR A 701 41.64 31.27 22.06
CA THR A 701 42.04 32.68 22.30
C THR A 701 41.49 33.25 23.64
N PRO A 702 42.08 34.35 24.19
CA PRO A 702 41.71 34.96 25.48
C PRO A 702 40.23 35.34 25.66
N PHE A 703 39.48 35.37 24.55
CA PHE A 703 38.06 35.67 24.47
C PHE A 703 37.15 34.61 25.16
N HIS A 704 37.64 33.38 25.32
CA HIS A 704 36.86 32.29 25.93
C HIS A 704 36.71 32.38 27.46
N VAL A 705 37.60 33.10 28.14
CA VAL A 705 37.57 33.28 29.61
C VAL A 705 36.57 34.35 30.04
N LEU A 706 36.28 35.32 29.16
CA LEU A 706 35.25 36.34 29.37
C LEU A 706 33.84 35.77 29.18
N LEU A 707 33.66 34.80 28.28
CA LEU A 707 32.34 34.19 28.00
C LEU A 707 31.85 33.25 29.12
N SER A 708 32.75 32.64 29.89
CA SER A 708 32.37 31.74 31.00
C SER A 708 31.98 32.49 32.29
N SER A 709 32.35 33.76 32.43
CA SER A 709 32.11 34.56 33.63
C SER A 709 30.82 35.40 33.59
N VAL A 710 30.19 35.56 32.41
CA VAL A 710 29.02 36.45 32.22
C VAL A 710 27.67 35.73 32.39
N GLY A 711 27.61 34.40 32.25
CA GLY A 711 26.33 33.66 32.30
C GLY A 711 25.32 34.10 31.22
N PRO A 712 24.06 33.62 31.23
CA PRO A 712 23.07 33.87 30.17
C PRO A 712 22.40 35.23 30.34
N ASN A 713 23.18 36.30 30.57
CA ASN A 713 22.65 37.64 30.79
C ASN A 713 22.43 38.35 29.44
N ARG A 714 21.17 38.67 29.12
CA ARG A 714 20.68 39.10 27.80
C ARG A 714 21.32 40.38 27.26
N ASP A 715 21.65 41.34 28.14
CA ASP A 715 22.12 42.68 27.73
C ASP A 715 23.65 42.75 27.52
N LEU A 716 24.42 41.79 28.05
CA LEU A 716 25.88 41.75 27.91
C LEU A 716 26.32 41.00 26.65
N LEU A 717 25.51 40.04 26.19
CA LEU A 717 25.72 39.29 24.95
C LEU A 717 25.50 40.13 23.70
N SER A 718 24.60 41.12 23.74
CA SER A 718 24.36 42.05 22.63
C SER A 718 25.54 43.01 22.42
N VAL A 719 26.12 43.54 23.52
CA VAL A 719 27.29 44.44 23.47
C VAL A 719 28.55 43.75 22.91
N LEU A 720 28.75 42.46 23.22
CA LEU A 720 29.85 41.65 22.66
C LEU A 720 29.71 41.40 21.15
N CYS A 721 28.47 41.31 20.65
CA CYS A 721 28.19 41.10 19.23
C CYS A 721 28.30 42.39 18.40
N GLU A 722 28.07 43.56 19.00
CA GLU A 722 28.22 44.87 18.34
C GLU A 722 29.70 45.27 18.14
N GLU A 723 30.59 44.99 19.09
CA GLU A 723 32.00 45.42 19.05
C GLU A 723 32.94 44.49 18.24
N TYR A 724 32.61 43.20 18.08
CA TYR A 724 33.47 42.22 17.36
C TYR A 724 32.70 41.30 16.38
N PRO A 725 32.11 41.85 15.30
CA PRO A 725 31.26 41.10 14.37
C PRO A 725 31.97 40.00 13.56
N GLY A 726 33.31 40.06 13.44
CA GLY A 726 34.09 39.11 12.63
C GLY A 726 34.33 37.73 13.26
N TYR A 727 34.05 37.53 14.55
CA TYR A 727 34.35 36.27 15.27
C TYR A 727 33.13 35.36 15.49
N ALA A 728 31.93 35.77 15.06
CA ALA A 728 30.68 35.04 15.27
C ALA A 728 30.61 33.65 14.59
N LEU A 729 31.43 33.40 13.58
CA LEU A 729 31.45 32.14 12.82
C LEU A 729 32.14 30.97 13.55
N GLY A 730 32.93 31.23 14.61
CA GLY A 730 33.65 30.20 15.37
C GLY A 730 32.87 29.59 16.54
N TRP A 731 31.63 30.00 16.78
CA TRP A 731 30.89 29.71 18.02
C TRP A 731 30.12 28.37 18.02
N LYS A 732 30.24 27.59 16.94
CA LYS A 732 29.49 26.33 16.70
C LYS A 732 29.74 25.26 17.77
N ASP A 733 30.96 25.11 18.27
CA ASP A 733 31.33 23.90 19.03
C ASP A 733 31.13 24.01 20.56
N LYS A 734 30.80 25.19 21.11
CA LYS A 734 30.77 25.40 22.58
C LYS A 734 29.45 25.88 23.19
N LEU A 735 28.53 26.49 22.44
CA LEU A 735 27.31 27.10 23.02
C LEU A 735 26.04 26.25 22.89
N GLY A 736 26.04 25.23 22.03
CA GLY A 736 24.89 24.34 21.81
C GLY A 736 23.68 25.03 21.15
N ASN A 737 22.77 24.21 20.62
CA ASN A 737 21.72 24.63 19.69
C ASN A 737 20.74 25.71 20.23
N ARG A 738 20.52 25.79 21.55
CA ARG A 738 19.57 26.77 22.15
C ARG A 738 20.08 28.22 22.12
N ALA A 739 21.38 28.45 22.17
CA ALA A 739 21.95 29.79 22.04
C ALA A 739 21.90 30.28 20.58
N LEU A 740 22.03 29.34 19.63
CA LEU A 740 21.89 29.60 18.20
C LEU A 740 20.44 29.89 17.81
N ASP A 741 19.48 29.16 18.38
CA ASP A 741 18.04 29.42 18.20
C ASP A 741 17.66 30.83 18.70
N TYR A 742 18.30 31.33 19.76
CA TYR A 742 18.11 32.70 20.25
C TYR A 742 18.77 33.76 19.35
N LEU A 743 19.98 33.49 18.82
CA LEU A 743 20.69 34.36 17.87
C LEU A 743 19.92 34.50 16.55
N ILE A 744 19.32 33.41 16.06
CA ILE A 744 18.50 33.37 14.84
C ILE A 744 17.14 34.04 15.07
N GLY A 745 16.55 33.89 16.26
CA GLY A 745 15.25 34.49 16.61
C GLY A 745 15.24 36.02 16.72
N ASN A 746 16.40 36.67 16.94
CA ASN A 746 16.49 38.13 17.12
C ASN A 746 17.17 38.89 15.97
N TRP A 747 17.73 38.21 14.96
CA TRP A 747 18.28 38.86 13.75
C TRP A 747 17.22 39.21 12.70
N GLY A 748 16.01 39.51 13.17
CA GLY A 748 14.95 40.11 12.39
C GLY A 748 15.05 41.63 12.32
N ALA A 749 16.22 42.20 12.04
CA ALA A 749 16.37 43.56 11.50
C ALA A 749 17.86 43.90 11.27
N THR A 750 18.16 44.33 10.05
CA THR A 750 19.38 45.01 9.56
C THR A 750 20.45 44.17 8.81
N SER A 751 20.35 44.27 7.48
CA SER A 751 21.42 44.35 6.47
C SER A 751 22.66 43.43 6.58
N SER A 752 22.49 42.12 6.32
CA SER A 752 23.46 41.33 5.55
C SER A 752 22.83 40.00 5.09
N LYS A 753 22.20 39.99 3.90
CA LYS A 753 21.47 38.84 3.33
C LYS A 753 22.37 37.70 2.81
N SER A 754 23.65 37.96 2.53
CA SER A 754 24.52 37.00 1.83
C SER A 754 25.20 35.95 2.73
N LEU A 755 25.37 36.23 4.03
CA LEU A 755 26.00 35.30 4.98
C LEU A 755 25.01 34.28 5.57
N ILE A 756 23.74 34.67 5.71
CA ILE A 756 22.66 33.82 6.25
C ILE A 756 22.32 32.68 5.26
N GLN A 757 22.39 32.96 3.96
CA GLN A 757 22.04 31.99 2.91
C GLN A 757 23.07 30.84 2.79
N CYS A 758 24.35 31.12 3.03
CA CYS A 758 25.42 30.12 2.94
C CYS A 758 25.49 29.20 4.18
N ALA A 759 25.12 29.71 5.36
CA ALA A 759 25.07 28.94 6.61
C ALA A 759 23.88 27.97 6.67
N LEU A 760 22.71 28.39 6.14
CA LEU A 760 21.51 27.56 6.04
C LEU A 760 21.68 26.39 5.06
N GLN A 761 22.29 26.61 3.89
CA GLN A 761 22.53 25.55 2.90
C GLN A 761 23.48 24.45 3.38
N LYS A 762 24.46 24.78 4.24
CA LYS A 762 25.40 23.79 4.78
C LYS A 762 24.83 23.04 6.01
N TRP A 763 23.89 23.65 6.73
CA TRP A 763 23.23 23.08 7.90
C TRP A 763 22.19 22.01 7.55
N THR A 764 21.47 22.14 6.42
CA THR A 764 20.51 21.14 5.94
C THR A 764 21.17 19.89 5.36
N MET A 765 22.28 20.04 4.62
CA MET A 765 22.95 18.92 3.94
C MET A 765 23.60 17.90 4.91
N ASP A 766 24.21 18.36 6.01
CA ASP A 766 24.87 17.47 6.99
C ASP A 766 23.87 16.66 7.84
N ARG A 767 22.61 17.12 7.96
CA ARG A 767 21.57 16.44 8.75
C ARG A 767 20.83 15.38 7.93
N LEU A 768 20.63 15.63 6.64
CA LEU A 768 19.94 14.73 5.69
C LEU A 768 20.74 13.46 5.36
N ALA A 769 22.07 13.54 5.32
CA ALA A 769 22.94 12.38 5.04
C ALA A 769 22.95 11.29 6.13
N SER A 770 22.31 11.52 7.28
CA SER A 770 22.36 10.64 8.46
C SER A 770 21.10 9.79 8.71
N TRP A 771 20.08 9.90 7.87
CA TRP A 771 18.78 9.23 8.08
C TRP A 771 18.68 7.90 7.35
N ASN A 772 18.04 6.92 7.99
CA ASN A 772 17.70 5.64 7.36
C ASN A 772 16.28 5.68 6.73
N ARG A 773 16.01 4.74 5.82
CA ARG A 773 14.84 4.67 4.92
C ARG A 773 13.48 4.91 5.61
N GLU A 774 13.25 4.32 6.77
CA GLU A 774 11.98 4.45 7.50
C GLU A 774 11.78 5.82 8.16
N SER A 775 12.86 6.45 8.63
CA SER A 775 12.78 7.75 9.31
C SER A 775 12.45 8.90 8.35
N ALA A 776 12.94 8.81 7.10
CA ALA A 776 12.63 9.76 6.05
C ALA A 776 11.15 9.68 5.61
N MET A 777 10.61 8.46 5.44
CA MET A 777 9.21 8.23 5.05
C MET A 777 8.20 8.70 6.12
N VAL A 778 8.49 8.46 7.40
CA VAL A 778 7.65 8.92 8.52
C VAL A 778 7.66 10.45 8.63
N GLN A 779 8.82 11.09 8.41
CA GLN A 779 8.93 12.54 8.39
C GLN A 779 8.22 13.16 7.17
N MET A 780 8.36 12.57 5.98
CA MET A 780 7.64 13.02 4.78
C MET A 780 6.12 12.93 4.98
N SER A 781 5.61 11.80 5.47
CA SER A 781 4.19 11.64 5.76
C SER A 781 3.69 12.62 6.85
N SER A 782 4.51 12.90 7.87
CA SER A 782 4.18 13.89 8.89
C SER A 782 4.17 15.33 8.36
N GLN A 783 5.10 15.69 7.47
CA GLN A 783 5.17 17.01 6.83
C GLN A 783 4.03 17.20 5.84
N MET A 784 3.69 16.16 5.08
CA MET A 784 2.55 16.17 4.16
C MET A 784 1.24 16.42 4.92
N ASN A 785 0.98 15.69 6.02
CA ASN A 785 -0.18 15.93 6.89
C ASN A 785 -0.24 17.34 7.49
N LEU A 786 0.92 17.92 7.86
CA LEU A 786 1.00 19.31 8.32
C LEU A 786 0.63 20.29 7.21
N ILE A 787 1.07 20.04 5.97
CA ILE A 787 0.71 20.86 4.80
C ILE A 787 -0.78 20.75 4.46
N GLU A 788 -1.39 19.55 4.59
CA GLU A 788 -2.83 19.36 4.32
C GLU A 788 -3.70 20.16 5.31
N THR A 789 -3.23 20.33 6.54
CA THR A 789 -3.98 20.95 7.64
C THR A 789 -3.63 22.42 7.90
N GLU A 790 -2.60 22.98 7.22
CA GLU A 790 -2.16 24.37 7.37
C GLU A 790 -3.00 25.34 6.52
N ASN A 791 -3.59 26.35 7.17
CA ASN A 791 -4.50 27.32 6.55
C ASN A 791 -3.81 28.66 6.19
N ASP A 792 -2.60 28.90 6.69
CA ASP A 792 -1.78 30.08 6.36
C ASP A 792 -0.97 29.85 5.08
N MET A 793 -1.21 30.65 4.05
CA MET A 793 -0.59 30.48 2.72
C MET A 793 0.93 30.67 2.74
N GLU A 794 1.48 31.64 3.47
CA GLU A 794 2.95 31.83 3.50
C GLU A 794 3.64 30.72 4.30
N ARG A 795 2.95 30.19 5.31
CA ARG A 795 3.47 29.08 6.11
C ARG A 795 3.41 27.76 5.35
N ARG A 796 2.33 27.52 4.61
CA ARG A 796 2.18 26.38 3.71
C ARG A 796 3.26 26.38 2.62
N ASP A 797 3.57 27.54 2.05
CA ASP A 797 4.59 27.69 1.00
C ASP A 797 6.01 27.41 1.53
N ARG A 798 6.31 27.83 2.77
CA ARG A 798 7.57 27.47 3.46
C ARG A 798 7.69 25.97 3.73
N LEU A 799 6.60 25.33 4.18
CA LEU A 799 6.57 23.88 4.43
C LEU A 799 6.76 23.07 3.14
N LEU A 800 6.24 23.55 2.01
CA LEU A 800 6.46 22.96 0.69
C LEU A 800 7.92 23.10 0.23
N GLN A 801 8.56 24.24 0.48
CA GLN A 801 9.99 24.43 0.20
C GLN A 801 10.87 23.50 1.06
N ASP A 802 10.55 23.35 2.35
CA ASP A 802 11.26 22.44 3.25
C ASP A 802 11.13 20.97 2.81
N LEU A 803 9.93 20.55 2.36
CA LEU A 803 9.72 19.23 1.78
C LEU A 803 10.57 19.00 0.51
N PHE A 804 10.76 20.03 -0.31
CA PHE A 804 11.57 19.97 -1.54
C PHE A 804 13.06 19.79 -1.26
N VAL A 805 13.60 20.45 -0.23
CA VAL A 805 14.99 20.30 0.20
C VAL A 805 15.27 18.88 0.74
N VAL A 806 14.27 18.26 1.38
CA VAL A 806 14.36 16.85 1.82
C VAL A 806 14.44 15.90 0.60
N MET A 807 13.81 16.25 -0.52
CA MET A 807 13.80 15.43 -1.74
C MET A 807 15.09 15.56 -2.57
N GLU A 808 15.66 16.75 -2.74
CA GLU A 808 16.94 16.95 -3.46
C GLU A 808 18.11 16.18 -2.82
N GLY A 809 18.05 15.89 -1.51
CA GLY A 809 19.06 15.09 -0.81
C GLY A 809 18.95 13.58 -1.01
N HIS A 810 17.87 13.07 -1.61
CA HIS A 810 17.57 11.65 -1.75
C HIS A 810 17.18 11.31 -3.20
N GLU A 811 18.16 11.12 -4.09
CA GLU A 811 17.96 10.59 -5.46
C GLU A 811 17.46 9.12 -5.44
N ARG A 812 16.20 8.88 -5.08
CA ARG A 812 15.61 7.52 -5.10
C ARG A 812 14.20 7.52 -5.68
N VAL A 813 14.02 6.64 -6.67
CA VAL A 813 12.81 6.39 -7.49
C VAL A 813 11.51 6.22 -6.66
N GLU A 814 11.62 5.72 -5.41
CA GLU A 814 10.47 5.42 -4.56
C GLU A 814 9.81 6.66 -3.93
N ALA A 815 10.58 7.73 -3.68
CA ALA A 815 10.06 8.99 -3.12
C ALA A 815 9.19 9.77 -4.13
N ILE A 816 9.47 9.59 -5.42
CA ILE A 816 8.72 10.19 -6.55
C ILE A 816 7.32 9.59 -6.62
N SER A 817 7.19 8.25 -6.52
CA SER A 817 5.90 7.56 -6.53
C SER A 817 4.97 7.92 -5.36
N VAL A 818 5.51 8.24 -4.17
CA VAL A 818 4.72 8.70 -3.02
C VAL A 818 4.25 10.15 -3.21
N LEU A 819 5.07 10.98 -3.85
CA LEU A 819 4.73 12.38 -4.17
C LEU A 819 3.66 12.45 -5.27
N GLU A 820 3.74 11.62 -6.30
CA GLU A 820 2.74 11.52 -7.36
C GLU A 820 1.36 11.11 -6.82
N LEU A 821 1.31 10.14 -5.92
CA LEU A 821 0.08 9.69 -5.26
C LEU A 821 -0.56 10.77 -4.38
N TRP A 822 0.26 11.61 -3.75
CA TRP A 822 -0.20 12.71 -2.91
C TRP A 822 -0.66 13.93 -3.72
N LEU A 823 0.08 14.29 -4.77
CA LEU A 823 -0.30 15.34 -5.72
C LEU A 823 -1.58 14.96 -6.50
N TRP A 824 -1.79 13.68 -6.79
CA TRP A 824 -3.05 13.14 -7.31
C TRP A 824 -4.21 13.30 -6.30
N LYS A 825 -4.00 12.94 -5.03
CA LYS A 825 -5.01 13.15 -3.96
C LYS A 825 -5.40 14.62 -3.76
N MET A 826 -4.49 15.55 -4.01
CA MET A 826 -4.72 16.99 -3.93
C MET A 826 -5.33 17.60 -5.21
N GLY A 827 -5.60 16.79 -6.24
CA GLY A 827 -6.18 17.24 -7.50
C GLY A 827 -5.24 18.08 -8.38
N LEU A 828 -3.93 18.05 -8.10
CA LEU A 828 -2.88 18.81 -8.81
C LEU A 828 -2.30 18.05 -10.01
N LEU A 829 -2.65 16.77 -10.17
CA LEU A 829 -2.36 15.92 -11.34
C LEU A 829 -3.68 15.45 -11.96
N ALA A 830 -3.84 15.61 -13.28
CA ALA A 830 -4.98 15.07 -14.01
C ALA A 830 -4.79 13.57 -14.27
N SER A 831 -5.90 12.82 -14.20
CA SER A 831 -5.98 11.36 -14.27
C SER A 831 -5.31 10.76 -15.52
N THR A 832 -4.40 9.82 -15.32
CA THR A 832 -4.10 8.75 -16.28
C THR A 832 -4.28 7.38 -15.61
N MET A 833 -5.53 6.96 -15.46
CA MET A 833 -5.84 5.54 -15.39
C MET A 833 -6.93 5.23 -16.42
N GLY A 834 -6.52 4.52 -17.48
CA GLY A 834 -7.41 3.77 -18.37
C GLY A 834 -7.81 4.47 -19.66
N THR A 835 -6.92 4.48 -20.66
CA THR A 835 -7.27 4.26 -22.08
C THR A 835 -6.05 3.70 -22.79
N ASN A 836 -6.11 2.45 -23.25
CA ASN A 836 -5.22 1.95 -24.31
C ASN A 836 -5.69 2.60 -25.62
N ASP A 837 -5.05 3.70 -26.03
CA ASP A 837 -5.24 4.29 -27.36
C ASP A 837 -3.93 5.01 -27.74
N ASP A 838 -3.06 4.32 -28.48
CA ASP A 838 -1.71 4.76 -28.90
C ASP A 838 -1.72 5.84 -30.01
N SER A 839 -2.71 6.75 -30.02
CA SER A 839 -2.85 7.71 -31.13
C SER A 839 -3.33 9.13 -30.79
N LYS A 840 -3.43 9.52 -29.51
CA LYS A 840 -3.81 10.91 -29.16
C LYS A 840 -2.79 11.60 -28.26
N GLN A 841 -1.94 12.43 -28.87
CA GLN A 841 -1.28 13.52 -28.15
C GLN A 841 -2.36 14.44 -27.56
N LEU A 842 -2.46 14.51 -26.24
CA LEU A 842 -3.19 15.56 -25.54
C LEU A 842 -2.49 16.92 -25.78
N PRO A 843 -3.23 18.02 -26.00
CA PRO A 843 -2.61 19.33 -26.15
C PRO A 843 -1.99 19.76 -24.81
N PRO A 844 -0.90 20.55 -24.85
CA PRO A 844 -0.25 21.02 -23.63
C PRO A 844 -1.23 21.85 -22.80
N MET A 845 -1.37 21.51 -21.52
CA MET A 845 -2.11 22.35 -20.56
C MET A 845 -1.52 23.76 -20.58
N ASP A 846 -2.34 24.74 -20.94
CA ASP A 846 -1.96 26.15 -20.90
C ASP A 846 -1.83 26.62 -19.44
N ARG A 847 -0.79 27.42 -19.16
CA ARG A 847 -0.43 27.95 -17.83
C ARG A 847 -1.55 28.76 -17.16
N GLU A 848 -2.45 29.37 -17.92
CA GLU A 848 -3.57 30.16 -17.41
C GLU A 848 -4.73 29.29 -16.92
N SER A 849 -5.01 28.16 -17.58
CA SER A 849 -6.03 27.20 -17.12
C SER A 849 -5.69 26.53 -15.78
N CYS A 850 -4.39 26.31 -15.51
CA CYS A 850 -3.92 25.77 -14.23
C CYS A 850 -3.96 26.84 -13.11
N ARG A 851 -3.67 28.11 -13.45
CA ARG A 851 -3.80 29.27 -12.55
C ARG A 851 -5.24 29.50 -12.08
N ALA A 852 -6.23 29.33 -12.95
CA ALA A 852 -7.63 29.62 -12.66
C ALA A 852 -8.28 28.60 -11.69
N LYS A 853 -7.79 27.36 -11.63
CA LYS A 853 -8.34 26.31 -10.74
C LYS A 853 -7.69 26.25 -9.36
N CYS A 854 -6.42 26.64 -9.23
CA CYS A 854 -5.66 26.42 -7.99
C CYS A 854 -5.51 27.65 -7.09
N GLY A 855 -5.79 28.87 -7.55
CA GLY A 855 -5.77 30.07 -6.70
C GLY A 855 -4.42 30.42 -6.03
N VAL A 856 -3.31 29.83 -6.48
CA VAL A 856 -1.96 30.05 -5.94
C VAL A 856 -1.03 30.56 -7.06
N SER A 857 -0.28 31.64 -6.79
CA SER A 857 0.74 32.15 -7.69
C SER A 857 2.03 31.34 -7.58
N PHE A 858 2.17 30.25 -8.33
CA PHE A 858 3.47 29.57 -8.44
C PHE A 858 4.43 30.40 -9.30
N VAL A 859 5.53 30.86 -8.70
CA VAL A 859 6.78 31.15 -9.38
C VAL A 859 7.88 30.39 -8.64
N VAL A 860 8.05 29.10 -8.98
CA VAL A 860 9.31 28.38 -8.77
C VAL A 860 9.63 27.63 -10.07
N PRO A 861 10.55 28.13 -10.90
CA PRO A 861 10.93 27.51 -12.18
C PRO A 861 11.37 26.05 -12.05
N ASN A 862 11.99 25.69 -10.92
CA ASN A 862 12.68 24.41 -10.75
C ASN A 862 11.74 23.19 -10.64
N VAL A 863 10.47 23.34 -10.24
CA VAL A 863 9.54 22.22 -10.09
C VAL A 863 9.05 21.71 -11.45
N VAL A 864 8.80 22.63 -12.38
CA VAL A 864 8.38 22.31 -13.75
C VAL A 864 9.55 21.72 -14.53
N ASP A 865 10.76 22.25 -14.34
CA ASP A 865 11.97 21.72 -15.00
C ASP A 865 12.36 20.33 -14.46
N PHE A 866 12.15 20.05 -13.17
CA PHE A 866 12.36 18.72 -12.57
C PHE A 866 11.39 17.66 -13.12
N LEU A 867 10.11 18.03 -13.28
CA LEU A 867 9.09 17.13 -13.86
C LEU A 867 9.27 16.92 -15.38
N LEU A 868 9.75 17.92 -16.12
CA LEU A 868 10.02 17.82 -17.55
C LEU A 868 11.35 17.10 -17.88
N GLY A 869 12.31 17.10 -16.95
CA GLY A 869 13.65 16.52 -17.12
C GLY A 869 13.75 15.00 -16.95
N HIS A 870 12.69 14.32 -16.48
CA HIS A 870 12.70 12.87 -16.20
C HIS A 870 11.81 12.02 -17.12
N GLY A 871 11.41 12.57 -18.28
CA GLY A 871 10.67 11.87 -19.33
C GLY A 871 11.44 10.78 -20.10
N GLN A 872 12.22 9.94 -19.43
CA GLN A 872 12.66 8.65 -19.95
C GLN A 872 12.48 7.56 -18.89
N ILE A 873 11.27 7.00 -18.84
CA ILE A 873 10.98 5.80 -18.06
C ILE A 873 11.54 4.60 -18.83
N SER A 874 12.57 3.96 -18.27
CA SER A 874 12.99 2.64 -18.73
C SER A 874 11.97 1.61 -18.22
N THR A 875 11.38 0.89 -19.14
CA THR A 875 10.48 -0.24 -18.92
C THR A 875 11.26 -1.45 -18.45
N THR A 876 11.57 -1.58 -17.15
CA THR A 876 11.94 -2.88 -16.56
C THR A 876 11.81 -2.84 -15.04
N THR A 877 10.69 -3.33 -14.49
CA THR A 877 10.66 -4.54 -13.65
C THR A 877 9.24 -4.80 -13.13
N THR A 878 8.70 -5.92 -13.58
CA THR A 878 7.53 -6.67 -13.08
C THR A 878 7.70 -7.08 -11.62
N THR A 879 6.72 -6.77 -10.75
CA THR A 879 5.80 -7.70 -10.06
C THR A 879 4.88 -6.95 -9.11
#